data_AF-A0A4P6H8W4-F1
#
_entry.id   AF-A0A4P6H8W4-F1
#
_cell.length_a   1.000
_cell.length_b   1.000
_cell.length_c   1.000
_cell.angle_alpha   90.00
_cell.angle_beta   90.00
_cell.angle_gamma   90.00
#
_symmetry.space_group_name_H-M   'P 1'
#
loop_
_entity.id
_entity.type
_entity.pdbx_description
1 polymer ?
#
loop_
_entity_poly.entity_id
_entity_poly.type
_entity_poly.pdbx_seq_one_letter_code
_entity_poly.pdbx_strand_id
1 'polypeptide(L)'
;MNQQPQLRSPRTGFKSCFSAIAAFLGRPSAETVLFAGVPLSDERVDIEEIRHLAERIGLDAKEFDGRDFRAGRVDLPAILFRANKPPVALLSEDGADGYLTAPQEDGQVVVSRSDLSRELILGGASFSIIYANAAEEMNVGSAQKIERRHWLTGTMSAFWRSYSKVILAAVFINLLALASPIFTMNVYDRILPNKAVSTLWVLALGVGLVVLFDLLLKTARAALIDYAGRKADLRISYMLFDKVLNSSLVARPGSTGEYANRVTQYEFAREFFTSNTISVFIDTAFVFIFLIVIYAIGGWLVIIPAIAFLITIAVGLVAQRRIAKCVAASLNESSQRQALLVESISTLETIKSLRAEAYLLRKWSEHSKNAANTSEQIKQLSAAAGNITQAVQQLVTVALVVAGAYAFAEGHVSTGAIIGTVMLAGRAVAPLGQIAITLARFRQAMLSLKVINGIMAQPEDRPDTVGFVNRPIRNGALVFRNVGFVYPGSDAEVLNGLSFNIRQGERVGIIGRIGSGKTTLGRLVGRLFLPTSGELLFDGIDVRQYHPSEVRAAVGVVAQAGDLFSGTIKENLLMARPDATDEEIIDAAKAAGVDEFVSRHPRGYDMNVGERGTNLSGGQRQAVAIARLLLSKPKIVFLDEPSGSMDLASERQLIRQLKVAFGSDTTLIVSTHRFSMLELVDRLMVIDQGKIVADVPKDQVIQALQKSGRGA
;
A
#
# COMPACT_ATOMS: atom_id res chain seq x y z
N MET A 1 30.72 7.37 37.38
CA MET A 1 30.07 6.20 37.99
C MET A 1 29.51 5.34 36.87
N ASN A 2 30.10 4.16 36.70
CA ASN A 2 29.74 3.01 35.84
C ASN A 2 28.57 3.20 34.85
N GLN A 3 28.90 3.50 33.60
CA GLN A 3 28.02 3.17 32.47
C GLN A 3 28.13 1.66 32.23
N GLN A 4 27.11 0.90 32.63
CA GLN A 4 26.90 -0.45 32.13
C GLN A 4 26.79 -0.39 30.59
N PRO A 5 27.35 -1.36 29.84
CA PRO A 5 27.10 -1.43 28.41
C PRO A 5 25.60 -1.67 28.23
N GLN A 6 24.87 -0.65 27.73
CA GLN A 6 23.46 -0.77 27.43
C GLN A 6 23.28 -1.93 26.45
N LEU A 7 22.61 -3.00 26.88
CA LEU A 7 22.11 -4.04 25.98
C LEU A 7 21.31 -3.33 24.88
N ARG A 8 21.87 -3.25 23.67
CA ARG A 8 21.17 -2.66 22.52
C ARG A 8 19.92 -3.50 22.29
N SER A 9 18.76 -2.85 22.23
CA SER A 9 17.53 -3.54 21.84
C SER A 9 17.75 -4.26 20.50
N PRO A 10 17.10 -5.42 20.25
CA PRO A 10 17.21 -6.16 18.99
C PRO A 10 17.03 -5.26 17.75
N ARG A 11 16.14 -4.28 17.86
CA ARG A 11 15.91 -3.23 16.86
C ARG A 11 17.15 -2.37 16.57
N THR A 12 17.84 -1.87 17.59
CA THR A 12 19.04 -1.04 17.41
C THR A 12 20.19 -1.86 16.82
N GLY A 13 20.35 -3.11 17.27
CA GLY A 13 21.30 -4.06 16.67
C GLY A 13 21.01 -4.27 15.18
N PHE A 14 19.76 -4.54 14.82
CA PHE A 14 19.34 -4.71 13.43
C PHE A 14 19.61 -3.46 12.58
N LYS A 15 19.25 -2.26 13.06
CA LYS A 15 19.47 -1.00 12.33
C LYS A 15 20.94 -0.81 11.97
N SER A 16 21.83 -1.06 12.92
CA SER A 16 23.28 -0.93 12.69
C SER A 16 23.80 -1.96 11.68
N CYS A 17 23.34 -3.22 11.77
CA CYS A 17 23.72 -4.28 10.84
C CYS A 17 23.24 -3.98 9.41
N PHE A 18 21.99 -3.57 9.26
CA PHE A 18 21.41 -3.27 7.94
C PHE A 18 22.06 -2.03 7.31
N SER A 19 22.37 -1.00 8.10
CA SER A 19 23.09 0.19 7.61
C SER A 19 24.51 -0.16 7.13
N ALA A 20 25.20 -1.06 7.82
CA ALA A 20 26.52 -1.54 7.41
C ALA A 20 26.47 -2.33 6.09
N ILE A 21 25.47 -3.19 5.91
CA ILE A 21 25.26 -3.92 4.64
C ILE A 21 24.93 -2.95 3.50
N ALA A 22 24.05 -1.98 3.74
CA ALA A 22 23.72 -0.94 2.76
C ALA A 22 24.99 -0.18 2.33
N ALA A 23 25.82 0.23 3.29
CA ALA A 23 27.09 0.90 3.02
C ALA A 23 28.05 0.00 2.21
N PHE A 24 28.19 -1.27 2.59
CA PHE A 24 29.07 -2.24 1.91
C PHE A 24 28.66 -2.47 0.46
N LEU A 25 27.34 -2.48 0.17
CA LEU A 25 26.80 -2.62 -1.18
C LEU A 25 26.68 -1.28 -1.95
N GLY A 26 27.26 -0.20 -1.42
CA GLY A 26 27.25 1.11 -2.09
C GLY A 26 25.85 1.74 -2.22
N ARG A 27 24.96 1.46 -1.25
CA ARG A 27 23.61 2.04 -1.15
C ARG A 27 23.52 3.05 0.00
N PRO A 28 22.51 3.96 0.01
CA PRO A 28 22.33 4.91 1.11
C PRO A 28 22.26 4.19 2.47
N SER A 29 23.13 4.58 3.41
CA SER A 29 23.25 3.95 4.73
C SER A 29 22.76 4.81 5.89
N ALA A 30 22.34 6.05 5.61
CA ALA A 30 21.85 6.96 6.64
C ALA A 30 20.54 6.43 7.26
N GLU A 31 20.46 6.41 8.59
CA GLU A 31 19.30 5.87 9.31
C GLU A 31 17.98 6.52 8.89
N THR A 32 17.97 7.84 8.65
CA THR A 32 16.78 8.56 8.19
C THR A 32 16.30 8.06 6.82
N VAL A 33 17.21 7.70 5.91
CA VAL A 33 16.83 7.19 4.58
C VAL A 33 16.28 5.77 4.68
N LEU A 34 16.88 4.94 5.55
CA LEU A 34 16.52 3.54 5.69
C LEU A 34 15.24 3.34 6.49
N PHE A 35 15.12 3.98 7.64
CA PHE A 35 14.13 3.62 8.67
C PHE A 35 13.02 4.65 8.88
N ALA A 36 13.07 5.82 8.23
CA ALA A 36 12.00 6.81 8.37
C ALA A 36 10.66 6.24 7.89
N GLY A 37 9.64 6.35 8.75
CA GLY A 37 8.29 5.86 8.48
C GLY A 37 8.16 4.33 8.42
N VAL A 38 9.13 3.57 8.96
CA VAL A 38 9.02 2.11 9.07
C VAL A 38 8.62 1.70 10.49
N PRO A 39 7.48 0.99 10.65
CA PRO A 39 7.12 0.41 11.93
C PRO A 39 7.98 -0.83 12.17
N LEU A 40 9.12 -0.66 12.85
CA LEU A 40 9.95 -1.78 13.30
C LEU A 40 9.51 -2.22 14.69
N SER A 41 9.24 -3.52 14.85
CA SER A 41 8.99 -4.12 16.17
C SER A 41 10.24 -4.03 17.06
N ASP A 42 10.03 -3.83 18.37
CA ASP A 42 11.10 -3.79 19.36
C ASP A 42 11.59 -5.20 19.76
N GLU A 43 10.76 -6.24 19.56
CA GLU A 43 11.06 -7.62 19.95
C GLU A 43 11.78 -8.41 18.85
N ARG A 44 11.28 -8.34 17.61
CA ARG A 44 11.81 -9.10 16.47
C ARG A 44 11.47 -8.43 15.15
N VAL A 45 12.47 -8.30 14.28
CA VAL A 45 12.28 -7.82 12.91
C VAL A 45 11.92 -9.01 12.03
N ASP A 46 10.75 -8.94 11.39
CA ASP A 46 10.30 -10.01 10.49
C ASP A 46 11.02 -9.94 9.14
N ILE A 47 11.19 -11.08 8.47
CA ILE A 47 11.85 -11.16 7.17
C ILE A 47 11.14 -10.33 6.10
N GLU A 48 9.81 -10.20 6.19
CA GLU A 48 9.04 -9.35 5.28
C GLU A 48 9.41 -7.87 5.46
N GLU A 49 9.60 -7.41 6.71
CA GLU A 49 10.07 -6.05 7.01
C GLU A 49 11.49 -5.80 6.46
N ILE A 50 12.40 -6.78 6.62
CA ILE A 50 13.76 -6.72 6.08
C ILE A 50 13.73 -6.61 4.56
N ARG A 51 12.87 -7.39 3.90
CA ARG A 51 12.72 -7.35 2.44
C ARG A 51 12.15 -6.02 1.99
N HIS A 52 11.17 -5.46 2.70
CA HIS A 52 10.64 -4.13 2.41
C HIS A 52 11.70 -3.03 2.55
N LEU A 53 12.54 -3.11 3.59
CA LEU A 53 13.67 -2.20 3.76
C LEU A 53 14.72 -2.36 2.65
N ALA A 54 15.05 -3.59 2.27
CA ALA A 54 15.98 -3.88 1.18
C ALA A 54 15.49 -3.33 -0.16
N GLU A 55 14.22 -3.55 -0.51
CA GLU A 55 13.62 -3.09 -1.76
C GLU A 55 13.63 -1.55 -1.88
N ARG A 56 13.52 -0.82 -0.77
CA ARG A 56 13.58 0.66 -0.75
C ARG A 56 14.90 1.20 -1.31
N ILE A 57 16.01 0.50 -1.04
CA ILE A 57 17.36 0.86 -1.47
C ILE A 57 17.88 -0.01 -2.63
N GLY A 58 16.98 -0.72 -3.33
CA GLY A 58 17.34 -1.52 -4.51
C GLY A 58 18.17 -2.76 -4.19
N LEU A 59 17.93 -3.36 -3.02
CA LEU A 59 18.49 -4.64 -2.60
C LEU A 59 17.41 -5.73 -2.61
N ASP A 60 17.81 -6.95 -2.95
CA ASP A 60 16.99 -8.17 -2.82
C ASP A 60 17.41 -8.90 -1.54
N ALA A 61 16.44 -9.30 -0.72
CA ALA A 61 16.67 -10.00 0.54
C ALA A 61 16.10 -11.43 0.49
N LYS A 62 16.98 -12.42 0.65
CA LYS A 62 16.64 -13.85 0.68
C LYS A 62 16.79 -14.41 2.09
N GLU A 63 15.76 -15.12 2.54
CA GLU A 63 15.77 -15.79 3.85
C GLU A 63 16.57 -17.08 3.81
N PHE A 64 17.25 -17.40 4.90
CA PHE A 64 17.87 -18.69 5.12
C PHE A 64 17.70 -19.18 6.56
N ASP A 65 17.64 -20.50 6.74
CA ASP A 65 17.55 -21.15 8.05
C ASP A 65 18.94 -21.31 8.68
N GLY A 66 19.02 -21.50 10.01
CA GLY A 66 20.26 -21.86 10.69
C GLY A 66 20.90 -23.18 10.22
N ARG A 67 20.16 -24.03 9.50
CA ARG A 67 20.70 -25.23 8.83
C ARG A 67 21.46 -24.87 7.56
N ASP A 68 20.98 -23.91 6.79
CA ASP A 68 21.63 -23.46 5.56
C ASP A 68 22.93 -22.74 5.85
N PHE A 69 22.95 -21.94 6.92
CA PHE A 69 24.19 -21.33 7.41
C PHE A 69 25.24 -22.37 7.80
N ARG A 70 24.87 -23.39 8.59
CA ARG A 70 25.80 -24.46 8.99
C ARG A 70 26.31 -25.28 7.79
N ALA A 71 25.49 -25.44 6.76
CA ALA A 71 25.88 -26.08 5.51
C ALA A 71 26.72 -25.18 4.58
N GLY A 72 26.97 -23.92 4.93
CA GLY A 72 27.69 -22.96 4.09
C GLY A 72 26.92 -22.52 2.83
N ARG A 73 25.58 -22.65 2.82
CA ARG A 73 24.71 -22.28 1.69
C ARG A 73 24.11 -20.90 1.89
N VAL A 74 24.94 -19.92 2.20
CA VAL A 74 24.53 -18.53 2.46
C VAL A 74 25.35 -17.59 1.60
N ASP A 75 24.66 -16.76 0.82
CA ASP A 75 25.28 -15.70 0.05
C ASP A 75 25.64 -14.52 0.98
N LEU A 76 26.81 -13.91 0.80
CA LEU A 76 27.21 -12.69 1.50
C LEU A 76 27.02 -11.46 0.61
N PRO A 77 26.72 -10.27 1.17
CA PRO A 77 26.57 -9.98 2.60
C PRO A 77 25.23 -10.46 3.21
N ALA A 78 25.21 -10.77 4.51
CA ALA A 78 24.05 -11.31 5.22
C ALA A 78 23.90 -10.78 6.66
N ILE A 79 22.68 -10.75 7.19
CA ILE A 79 22.40 -10.55 8.63
C ILE A 79 22.04 -11.89 9.25
N LEU A 80 22.70 -12.22 10.37
CA LEU A 80 22.40 -13.39 11.19
C LEU A 80 21.65 -12.99 12.45
N PHE A 81 20.54 -13.69 12.74
CA PHE A 81 19.80 -13.57 13.99
C PHE A 81 20.17 -14.69 14.96
N ARG A 82 20.54 -14.29 16.17
CA ARG A 82 21.00 -15.18 17.25
C ARG A 82 19.95 -15.21 18.36
N ALA A 83 19.79 -16.35 19.03
CA ALA A 83 18.73 -16.52 20.02
C ALA A 83 18.85 -15.60 21.24
N ASN A 84 20.07 -15.38 21.74
CA ASN A 84 20.32 -14.65 23.00
C ASN A 84 21.32 -13.49 22.84
N LYS A 85 21.58 -13.05 21.61
CA LYS A 85 22.57 -12.00 21.28
C LYS A 85 22.04 -11.11 20.16
N PRO A 86 22.48 -9.84 20.06
CA PRO A 86 22.10 -8.96 18.96
C PRO A 86 22.51 -9.56 17.60
N PRO A 87 21.82 -9.17 16.51
CA PRO A 87 22.15 -9.65 15.18
C PRO A 87 23.56 -9.23 14.76
N VAL A 88 24.14 -9.95 13.80
CA VAL A 88 25.47 -9.66 13.24
C VAL A 88 25.37 -9.53 11.73
N ALA A 89 25.97 -8.48 11.17
CA ALA A 89 26.15 -8.33 9.73
C ALA A 89 27.46 -9.03 9.30
N LEU A 90 27.36 -10.04 8.45
CA LEU A 90 28.47 -10.65 7.73
C LEU A 90 28.60 -9.96 6.37
N LEU A 91 29.74 -9.33 6.10
CA LEU A 91 29.97 -8.55 4.88
C LEU A 91 30.67 -9.37 3.79
N SER A 92 31.78 -10.02 4.15
CA SER A 92 32.57 -10.86 3.26
C SER A 92 33.33 -11.93 4.05
N GLU A 93 33.87 -12.93 3.37
CA GLU A 93 34.77 -13.91 3.99
C GLU A 93 36.17 -13.31 4.16
N ASP A 94 36.79 -13.54 5.32
CA ASP A 94 38.16 -13.13 5.64
C ASP A 94 38.98 -14.37 5.98
N GLY A 95 39.74 -14.88 5.00
CA GLY A 95 40.50 -16.12 5.10
C GLY A 95 39.64 -17.38 5.15
N ALA A 96 40.18 -18.47 5.70
CA ALA A 96 39.52 -19.78 5.71
C ALA A 96 38.48 -19.98 6.84
N ASP A 97 38.54 -19.16 7.91
CA ASP A 97 37.71 -19.34 9.10
C ASP A 97 37.17 -18.02 9.68
N GLY A 98 37.25 -16.91 8.94
CA GLY A 98 36.78 -15.59 9.38
C GLY A 98 35.68 -15.01 8.50
N TYR A 99 34.76 -14.25 9.11
CA TYR A 99 33.87 -13.33 8.40
C TYR A 99 34.19 -11.90 8.80
N LEU A 100 34.31 -11.02 7.82
CA LEU A 100 34.34 -9.58 8.03
C LEU A 100 32.94 -9.14 8.47
N THR A 101 32.84 -8.42 9.59
CA THR A 101 31.57 -7.91 10.12
C THR A 101 31.61 -6.40 10.30
N ALA A 102 30.43 -5.79 10.44
CA ALA A 102 30.36 -4.46 11.04
C ALA A 102 30.97 -4.51 12.47
N PRO A 103 31.51 -3.39 12.99
CA PRO A 103 32.06 -3.35 14.35
C PRO A 103 31.05 -3.88 15.37
N GLN A 104 31.42 -4.96 16.07
CA GLN A 104 30.61 -5.53 17.14
C GLN A 104 30.73 -4.73 18.45
N GLU A 105 30.01 -5.14 19.49
CA GLU A 105 30.06 -4.51 20.82
C GLU A 105 31.48 -4.41 21.38
N ASP A 106 32.32 -5.42 21.11
CA ASP A 106 33.73 -5.46 21.52
C ASP A 106 34.68 -4.74 20.54
N GLY A 107 34.14 -4.05 19.53
CA GLY A 107 34.92 -3.42 18.46
C GLY A 107 35.53 -4.41 17.45
N GLN A 108 35.28 -5.71 17.60
CA GLN A 108 35.73 -6.73 16.66
C GLN A 108 35.08 -6.54 15.29
N VAL A 109 35.90 -6.60 14.25
CA VAL A 109 35.52 -6.47 12.83
C VAL A 109 35.62 -7.82 12.10
N VAL A 110 36.15 -8.85 12.77
CA VAL A 110 36.27 -10.21 12.26
C VAL A 110 35.71 -11.18 13.28
N VAL A 111 34.89 -12.12 12.83
CA VAL A 111 34.29 -13.17 13.67
C VAL A 111 34.64 -14.53 13.10
N SER A 112 35.09 -15.46 13.96
CA SER A 112 35.38 -16.82 13.51
C SER A 112 34.08 -17.57 13.15
N ARG A 113 34.12 -18.30 12.04
CA ARG A 113 33.04 -19.21 11.62
C ARG A 113 32.83 -20.31 12.64
N SER A 114 33.91 -20.80 13.26
CA SER A 114 33.84 -21.81 14.32
C SER A 114 33.06 -21.32 15.54
N ASP A 115 33.22 -20.05 15.93
CA ASP A 115 32.47 -19.45 17.05
C ASP A 115 30.99 -19.28 16.72
N LEU A 116 30.67 -18.78 15.52
CA LEU A 116 29.27 -18.66 15.07
C LEU A 116 28.58 -20.02 14.94
N SER A 117 29.30 -21.07 14.56
CA SER A 117 28.75 -22.43 14.44
C SER A 117 28.35 -23.07 15.77
N ARG A 118 28.95 -22.60 16.88
CA ARG A 118 28.63 -23.03 18.26
C ARG A 118 27.42 -22.29 18.83
N GLU A 119 27.04 -21.16 18.26
CA GLU A 119 25.89 -20.37 18.69
C GLU A 119 24.57 -20.91 18.11
N LEU A 120 23.46 -20.69 18.83
CA LEU A 120 22.13 -21.02 18.33
C LEU A 120 21.64 -19.93 17.36
N ILE A 121 21.83 -20.21 16.07
CA ILE A 121 21.38 -19.35 14.96
C ILE A 121 19.92 -19.68 14.64
N LEU A 122 19.05 -18.68 14.75
CA LEU A 122 17.63 -18.79 14.41
C LEU A 122 17.41 -18.76 12.89
N GLY A 123 18.25 -18.01 12.17
CA GLY A 123 18.17 -17.81 10.72
C GLY A 123 18.78 -16.46 10.34
N GLY A 124 18.54 -16.03 9.11
CA GLY A 124 19.04 -14.74 8.62
C GLY A 124 18.51 -14.33 7.26
N ALA A 125 19.02 -13.20 6.77
CA ALA A 125 18.73 -12.67 5.46
C ALA A 125 20.03 -12.38 4.70
N SER A 126 20.19 -12.90 3.49
CA SER A 126 21.27 -12.52 2.57
C SER A 126 20.80 -11.42 1.61
N PHE A 127 21.72 -10.55 1.21
CA PHE A 127 21.44 -9.36 0.42
C PHE A 127 22.22 -9.36 -0.88
N SER A 128 21.56 -8.93 -1.95
CA SER A 128 22.18 -8.75 -3.26
C SER A 128 21.64 -7.50 -3.94
N ILE A 129 22.41 -6.91 -4.84
CA ILE A 129 21.99 -5.72 -5.58
C ILE A 129 21.00 -6.12 -6.68
N ILE A 130 19.89 -5.38 -6.79
CA ILE A 130 18.97 -5.50 -7.92
C ILE A 130 19.55 -4.72 -9.10
N TYR A 131 19.81 -5.43 -10.21
CA TYR A 131 20.06 -4.84 -11.52
C TYR A 131 18.79 -5.03 -12.36
N ALA A 132 18.12 -3.95 -12.71
CA ALA A 132 17.12 -3.94 -13.77
C ALA A 132 17.86 -3.76 -15.09
N ASN A 133 17.64 -4.66 -16.06
CA ASN A 133 18.19 -4.52 -17.42
C ASN A 133 17.52 -3.33 -18.15
N ALA A 134 17.74 -2.10 -17.70
CA ALA A 134 17.50 -0.90 -18.48
C ALA A 134 18.80 -0.61 -19.22
N ALA A 135 18.77 -0.67 -20.55
CA ALA A 135 19.90 -0.26 -21.38
C ALA A 135 20.37 1.12 -20.90
N GLU A 136 21.65 1.22 -20.56
CA GLU A 136 22.29 2.43 -20.07
C GLU A 136 22.16 3.56 -21.10
N GLU A 137 21.12 4.40 -20.97
CA GLU A 137 21.27 5.79 -21.34
C GLU A 137 22.03 6.47 -20.19
N MET A 138 23.35 6.25 -20.14
CA MET A 138 24.26 7.05 -19.33
C MET A 138 24.26 8.49 -19.87
N ASN A 139 23.23 9.26 -19.53
CA ASN A 139 23.25 10.70 -19.73
C ASN A 139 24.24 11.29 -18.72
N VAL A 140 25.41 11.68 -19.24
CA VAL A 140 26.47 12.37 -18.48
C VAL A 140 25.85 13.53 -17.70
N GLY A 141 25.93 13.48 -16.37
CA GLY A 141 25.43 14.55 -15.47
C GLY A 141 24.17 14.23 -14.66
N SER A 142 23.54 13.06 -14.82
CA SER A 142 22.42 12.64 -13.95
C SER A 142 22.88 11.65 -12.87
N ALA A 143 22.39 11.82 -11.64
CA ALA A 143 22.71 10.92 -10.54
C ALA A 143 22.07 9.54 -10.77
N GLN A 144 22.81 8.46 -10.47
CA GLN A 144 22.30 7.10 -10.64
C GLN A 144 21.06 6.89 -9.77
N LYS A 145 19.95 6.52 -10.42
CA LYS A 145 18.70 6.19 -9.75
C LYS A 145 18.75 4.79 -9.15
N ILE A 146 18.04 4.59 -8.05
CA ILE A 146 17.88 3.29 -7.42
C ILE A 146 16.93 2.47 -8.28
N GLU A 147 17.47 1.42 -8.92
CA GLU A 147 16.66 0.48 -9.67
C GLU A 147 15.84 -0.40 -8.73
N ARG A 148 14.56 -0.56 -9.06
CA ARG A 148 13.61 -1.39 -8.31
C ARG A 148 12.94 -2.36 -9.27
N ARG A 149 12.70 -3.61 -8.82
CA ARG A 149 11.87 -4.54 -9.59
C ARG A 149 10.46 -3.97 -9.70
N HIS A 150 9.77 -4.29 -10.80
CA HIS A 150 8.36 -3.97 -10.91
C HIS A 150 7.59 -4.62 -9.76
N TRP A 151 6.84 -3.83 -9.00
CA TRP A 151 6.20 -4.25 -7.73
C TRP A 151 5.41 -5.57 -7.89
N LEU A 152 4.64 -5.73 -8.98
CA LEU A 152 3.88 -6.94 -9.24
C LEU A 152 4.77 -8.17 -9.45
N THR A 153 5.92 -8.01 -10.12
CA THR A 153 6.84 -9.12 -10.39
C THR A 153 7.62 -9.53 -9.13
N GLY A 154 8.00 -8.55 -8.29
CA GLY A 154 8.61 -8.79 -6.98
C GLY A 154 7.64 -9.52 -6.03
N THR A 155 6.37 -9.17 -6.06
CA THR A 155 5.33 -9.86 -5.27
C THR A 155 5.04 -11.25 -5.82
N MET A 156 4.80 -11.41 -7.13
CA MET A 156 4.35 -12.69 -7.71
C MET A 156 5.44 -13.76 -7.72
N SER A 157 6.70 -13.38 -7.93
CA SER A 157 7.83 -14.32 -7.92
C SER A 157 8.02 -15.05 -6.59
N ALA A 158 7.73 -14.38 -5.47
CA ALA A 158 7.77 -14.98 -4.13
C ALA A 158 6.78 -16.15 -3.97
N PHE A 159 5.68 -16.15 -4.74
CA PHE A 159 4.61 -17.15 -4.64
C PHE A 159 4.67 -18.23 -5.73
N TRP A 160 5.62 -18.15 -6.67
CA TRP A 160 5.71 -19.09 -7.80
C TRP A 160 5.80 -20.55 -7.36
N ARG A 161 6.49 -20.84 -6.25
CA ARG A 161 6.54 -22.20 -5.68
C ARG A 161 5.16 -22.69 -5.24
N SER A 162 4.34 -21.85 -4.61
CA SER A 162 2.98 -22.21 -4.22
C SER A 162 2.10 -22.40 -5.45
N TYR A 163 2.20 -21.51 -6.44
CA TYR A 163 1.49 -21.66 -7.72
C TYR A 163 1.87 -22.94 -8.45
N SER A 164 3.15 -23.32 -8.46
CA SER A 164 3.59 -24.58 -9.07
C SER A 164 2.96 -25.81 -8.41
N LYS A 165 2.80 -25.81 -7.07
CA LYS A 165 2.11 -26.88 -6.33
C LYS A 165 0.62 -26.93 -6.66
N VAL A 166 -0.03 -25.77 -6.81
CA VAL A 166 -1.43 -25.67 -7.23
C VAL A 166 -1.62 -26.22 -8.64
N ILE A 167 -0.72 -25.87 -9.57
CA ILE A 167 -0.72 -26.38 -10.94
C ILE A 167 -0.56 -27.91 -10.92
N LEU A 168 0.41 -28.42 -10.17
CA LEU A 168 0.65 -29.86 -10.04
C LEU A 168 -0.58 -30.58 -9.47
N ALA A 169 -1.19 -30.06 -8.41
CA ALA A 169 -2.41 -30.63 -7.85
C ALA A 169 -3.57 -30.64 -8.85
N ALA A 170 -3.76 -29.56 -9.62
CA ALA A 170 -4.77 -29.50 -10.67
C ALA A 170 -4.52 -30.54 -11.78
N VAL A 171 -3.25 -30.77 -12.16
CA VAL A 171 -2.87 -31.82 -13.09
C VAL A 171 -3.25 -33.21 -12.56
N PHE A 172 -2.89 -33.53 -11.32
CA PHE A 172 -3.25 -34.82 -10.72
C PHE A 172 -4.77 -35.01 -10.56
N ILE A 173 -5.50 -33.97 -10.16
CA ILE A 173 -6.97 -33.99 -10.05
C ILE A 173 -7.60 -34.34 -11.40
N ASN A 174 -7.16 -33.70 -12.48
CA ASN A 174 -7.69 -33.99 -13.82
C ASN A 174 -7.29 -35.36 -14.35
N LEU A 175 -6.10 -35.87 -13.99
CA LEU A 175 -5.69 -37.25 -14.33
C LEU A 175 -6.52 -38.29 -13.58
N LEU A 176 -6.72 -38.12 -12.26
CA LEU A 176 -7.53 -39.02 -11.44
C LEU A 176 -9.00 -39.03 -11.90
N ALA A 177 -9.49 -37.94 -12.49
CA ALA A 177 -10.82 -37.87 -13.06
C ALA A 177 -11.05 -38.89 -14.21
N LEU A 178 -10.00 -39.39 -14.87
CA LEU A 178 -10.09 -40.43 -15.90
C LEU A 178 -10.45 -41.81 -15.33
N ALA A 179 -10.20 -42.06 -14.04
CA ALA A 179 -10.40 -43.37 -13.43
C ALA A 179 -11.87 -43.79 -13.43
N SER A 180 -12.80 -42.87 -13.20
CA SER A 180 -14.23 -43.17 -13.14
C SER A 180 -14.81 -43.59 -14.51
N PRO A 181 -14.56 -42.87 -15.62
CA PRO A 181 -14.93 -43.34 -16.96
C PRO A 181 -14.34 -44.72 -17.33
N ILE A 182 -13.05 -44.94 -17.04
CA ILE A 182 -12.36 -46.21 -17.35
C ILE A 182 -12.94 -47.36 -16.51
N PHE A 183 -13.28 -47.11 -15.25
CA PHE A 183 -13.95 -48.06 -14.39
C PHE A 183 -15.31 -48.46 -14.95
N THR A 184 -16.17 -47.49 -15.23
CA THR A 184 -17.50 -47.76 -15.78
C THR A 184 -17.39 -48.52 -17.10
N MET A 185 -16.48 -48.15 -17.98
CA MET A 185 -16.21 -48.88 -19.22
C MET A 185 -15.86 -50.35 -18.96
N ASN A 186 -14.92 -50.65 -18.05
CA ASN A 186 -14.55 -52.03 -17.72
C ASN A 186 -15.70 -52.82 -17.07
N VAL A 187 -16.53 -52.15 -16.25
CA VAL A 187 -17.69 -52.79 -15.62
C VAL A 187 -18.67 -53.28 -16.70
N TYR A 188 -18.99 -52.44 -17.67
CA TYR A 188 -19.92 -52.78 -18.76
C TYR A 188 -19.33 -53.75 -19.78
N ASP A 189 -18.06 -53.61 -20.14
CA ASP A 189 -17.46 -54.44 -21.20
C ASP A 189 -16.98 -55.80 -20.71
N ARG A 190 -16.48 -55.90 -19.47
CA ARG A 190 -15.79 -57.11 -18.99
C ARG A 190 -16.46 -57.76 -17.79
N ILE A 191 -17.07 -57.00 -16.89
CA ILE A 191 -17.52 -57.54 -15.59
C ILE A 191 -18.97 -58.04 -15.68
N LEU A 192 -19.87 -57.21 -16.20
CA LEU A 192 -21.28 -57.54 -16.38
C LEU A 192 -21.48 -58.78 -17.27
N PRO A 193 -20.83 -58.89 -18.46
CA PRO A 193 -20.98 -60.08 -19.31
C PRO A 193 -20.43 -61.36 -18.67
N ASN A 194 -19.30 -61.26 -17.97
CA ASN A 194 -18.61 -62.42 -17.39
C ASN A 194 -19.01 -62.74 -15.94
N LYS A 195 -19.96 -61.98 -15.34
CA LYS A 195 -20.38 -62.09 -13.94
C LYS A 195 -19.20 -62.12 -12.94
N ALA A 196 -18.13 -61.36 -13.23
CA ALA A 196 -16.89 -61.36 -12.45
C ALA A 196 -16.99 -60.48 -11.19
N VAL A 197 -17.82 -60.89 -10.22
CA VAL A 197 -18.15 -60.09 -9.01
C VAL A 197 -16.90 -59.77 -8.16
N SER A 198 -15.92 -60.67 -8.10
CA SER A 198 -14.67 -60.41 -7.38
C SER A 198 -13.87 -59.25 -7.99
N THR A 199 -13.76 -59.20 -9.32
CA THR A 199 -13.07 -58.12 -10.05
C THR A 199 -13.81 -56.79 -9.89
N LEU A 200 -15.15 -56.82 -9.83
CA LEU A 200 -15.97 -55.63 -9.58
C LEU A 200 -15.58 -54.94 -8.26
N TRP A 201 -15.53 -55.69 -7.16
CA TRP A 201 -15.23 -55.14 -5.85
C TRP A 201 -13.79 -54.62 -5.74
N VAL A 202 -12.82 -55.30 -6.36
CA VAL A 202 -11.43 -54.83 -6.41
C VAL A 202 -11.33 -53.50 -7.16
N LEU A 203 -11.95 -53.40 -8.33
CA LEU A 203 -11.96 -52.15 -9.11
C LEU A 203 -12.76 -51.04 -8.41
N ALA A 204 -13.88 -51.38 -7.77
CA ALA A 204 -14.70 -50.43 -7.02
C ALA A 204 -13.94 -49.86 -5.81
N LEU A 205 -13.22 -50.70 -5.06
CA LEU A 205 -12.33 -50.25 -3.99
C LEU A 205 -11.21 -49.35 -4.51
N GLY A 206 -10.59 -49.72 -5.64
CA GLY A 206 -9.56 -48.90 -6.30
C GLY A 206 -10.07 -47.52 -6.71
N VAL A 207 -11.25 -47.44 -7.33
CA VAL A 207 -11.86 -46.18 -7.72
C VAL A 207 -12.36 -45.39 -6.52
N GLY A 208 -12.88 -46.06 -5.49
CA GLY A 208 -13.22 -45.44 -4.22
C GLY A 208 -12.01 -44.74 -3.59
N LEU A 209 -10.84 -45.39 -3.61
CA LEU A 209 -9.59 -44.80 -3.19
C LEU A 209 -9.20 -43.59 -4.06
N VAL A 210 -9.35 -43.69 -5.39
CA VAL A 210 -9.10 -42.57 -6.31
C VAL A 210 -10.02 -41.38 -6.05
N VAL A 211 -11.32 -41.61 -5.79
CA VAL A 211 -12.27 -40.54 -5.44
C VAL A 211 -11.92 -39.90 -4.10
N LEU A 212 -11.47 -40.68 -3.12
CA LEU A 212 -10.97 -40.15 -1.85
C LEU A 212 -9.72 -39.27 -2.05
N PHE A 213 -8.76 -39.72 -2.86
CA PHE A 213 -7.58 -38.92 -3.20
C PHE A 213 -7.94 -37.66 -3.99
N ASP A 214 -8.89 -37.73 -4.93
CA ASP A 214 -9.41 -36.56 -5.66
C ASP A 214 -10.00 -35.51 -4.69
N LEU A 215 -10.80 -35.95 -3.70
CA LEU A 215 -11.33 -35.08 -2.66
C LEU A 215 -10.21 -34.45 -1.81
N LEU A 216 -9.27 -35.25 -1.33
CA LEU A 216 -8.14 -34.77 -0.52
C LEU A 216 -7.26 -33.77 -1.29
N LEU A 217 -6.96 -34.04 -2.56
CA LEU A 217 -6.19 -33.14 -3.41
C LEU A 217 -6.93 -31.84 -3.70
N LYS A 218 -8.25 -31.88 -3.93
CA LYS A 218 -9.06 -30.67 -4.10
C LYS A 218 -9.04 -29.80 -2.85
N THR A 219 -9.18 -30.41 -1.67
CA THR A 219 -9.10 -29.72 -0.38
C THR A 219 -7.71 -29.14 -0.13
N ALA A 220 -6.66 -29.92 -0.37
CA ALA A 220 -5.28 -29.46 -0.24
C ALA A 220 -4.96 -28.30 -1.20
N ARG A 221 -5.43 -28.40 -2.45
CA ARG A 221 -5.30 -27.33 -3.46
C ARG A 221 -6.00 -26.06 -3.01
N ALA A 222 -7.23 -26.15 -2.51
CA ALA A 222 -7.96 -24.99 -1.99
C ALA A 222 -7.20 -24.32 -0.83
N ALA A 223 -6.72 -25.10 0.14
CA ALA A 223 -5.93 -24.59 1.26
C ALA A 223 -4.61 -23.91 0.81
N LEU A 224 -3.94 -24.44 -0.21
CA LEU A 224 -2.73 -23.84 -0.78
C LEU A 224 -3.01 -22.49 -1.46
N ILE A 225 -4.14 -22.40 -2.18
CA ILE A 225 -4.60 -21.15 -2.81
C ILE A 225 -4.92 -20.12 -1.73
N ASP A 226 -5.66 -20.48 -0.68
CA ASP A 226 -6.01 -19.58 0.41
C ASP A 226 -4.78 -19.08 1.18
N TYR A 227 -3.80 -19.96 1.41
CA TYR A 227 -2.53 -19.60 2.04
C TYR A 227 -1.73 -18.61 1.21
N ALA A 228 -1.58 -18.88 -0.10
CA ALA A 228 -0.90 -17.96 -1.02
C ALA A 228 -1.64 -16.62 -1.10
N GLY A 229 -2.98 -16.66 -1.11
CA GLY A 229 -3.81 -15.47 -1.18
C GLY A 229 -3.69 -14.55 0.01
N ARG A 230 -3.69 -15.12 1.23
CA ARG A 230 -3.52 -14.34 2.47
C ARG A 230 -2.17 -13.65 2.54
N LYS A 231 -1.09 -14.33 2.16
CA LYS A 231 0.26 -13.73 2.14
C LYS A 231 0.39 -12.65 1.08
N ALA A 232 -0.15 -12.89 -0.12
CA ALA A 232 -0.18 -11.88 -1.17
C ALA A 232 -0.98 -10.64 -0.72
N ASP A 233 -2.07 -10.84 0.00
CA ASP A 233 -2.90 -9.76 0.52
C ASP A 233 -2.16 -8.83 1.48
N LEU A 234 -1.56 -9.40 2.54
CA LEU A 234 -0.81 -8.65 3.55
C LEU A 234 0.29 -7.81 2.89
N ARG A 235 1.04 -8.41 1.96
CA ARG A 235 2.13 -7.74 1.26
C ARG A 235 1.65 -6.62 0.34
N ILE A 236 0.64 -6.88 -0.50
CA ILE A 236 0.13 -5.87 -1.45
C ILE A 236 -0.54 -4.72 -0.69
N SER A 237 -1.34 -5.02 0.33
CA SER A 237 -2.02 -4.02 1.15
C SER A 237 -1.00 -3.10 1.85
N TYR A 238 0.04 -3.67 2.47
CA TYR A 238 1.11 -2.89 3.09
C TYR A 238 1.85 -2.01 2.07
N MET A 239 2.28 -2.59 0.93
CA MET A 239 3.00 -1.84 -0.11
C MET A 239 2.18 -0.70 -0.69
N LEU A 240 0.89 -0.94 -0.94
CA LEU A 240 0.00 0.07 -1.49
C LEU A 240 -0.26 1.19 -0.48
N PHE A 241 -0.41 0.85 0.81
CA PHE A 241 -0.59 1.84 1.86
C PHE A 241 0.69 2.65 2.12
N ASP A 242 1.88 2.03 2.17
CA ASP A 242 3.17 2.75 2.24
C ASP A 242 3.33 3.68 1.03
N LYS A 243 2.98 3.21 -0.17
CA LYS A 243 3.01 4.05 -1.38
C LYS A 243 2.10 5.28 -1.21
N VAL A 244 0.84 5.07 -0.82
CA VAL A 244 -0.14 6.16 -0.64
C VAL A 244 0.33 7.21 0.39
N LEU A 245 0.95 6.77 1.49
CA LEU A 245 1.44 7.67 2.54
C LEU A 245 2.68 8.48 2.13
N ASN A 246 3.47 8.00 1.16
CA ASN A 246 4.73 8.63 0.75
C ASN A 246 4.68 9.22 -0.67
N SER A 247 3.59 9.01 -1.41
CA SER A 247 3.30 9.71 -2.66
C SER A 247 3.18 11.22 -2.40
N SER A 248 3.76 12.02 -3.31
CA SER A 248 3.70 13.47 -3.22
C SER A 248 2.26 13.97 -3.27
N LEU A 249 1.94 14.97 -2.45
CA LEU A 249 0.61 15.60 -2.41
C LEU A 249 0.20 16.21 -3.76
N VAL A 250 1.17 16.52 -4.62
CA VAL A 250 0.94 17.01 -5.99
C VAL A 250 0.25 15.99 -6.88
N ALA A 251 0.54 14.70 -6.67
CA ALA A 251 0.01 13.60 -7.49
C ALA A 251 -1.33 13.05 -6.99
N ARG A 252 -1.86 13.59 -5.89
CA ARG A 252 -3.10 13.11 -5.27
C ARG A 252 -4.33 13.50 -6.13
N PRO A 253 -5.25 12.57 -6.41
CA PRO A 253 -6.51 12.90 -7.08
C PRO A 253 -7.36 13.90 -6.30
N GLY A 254 -8.23 14.63 -7.01
CA GLY A 254 -9.06 15.69 -6.41
C GLY A 254 -10.11 15.21 -5.38
N SER A 255 -10.50 13.93 -5.38
CA SER A 255 -11.48 13.38 -4.43
C SER A 255 -10.89 12.29 -3.54
N THR A 256 -11.02 12.46 -2.22
CA THR A 256 -10.60 11.47 -1.22
C THR A 256 -11.38 10.16 -1.33
N GLY A 257 -12.70 10.22 -1.58
CA GLY A 257 -13.52 9.02 -1.74
C GLY A 257 -13.18 8.22 -2.99
N GLU A 258 -12.89 8.93 -4.10
CA GLU A 258 -12.42 8.29 -5.33
C GLU A 258 -11.06 7.63 -5.13
N TYR A 259 -10.12 8.33 -4.47
CA TYR A 259 -8.79 7.79 -4.22
C TYR A 259 -8.83 6.57 -3.29
N ALA A 260 -9.65 6.60 -2.23
CA ALA A 260 -9.88 5.45 -1.36
C ALA A 260 -10.43 4.24 -2.15
N ASN A 261 -11.40 4.46 -3.05
CA ASN A 261 -11.93 3.40 -3.92
C ASN A 261 -10.86 2.87 -4.91
N ARG A 262 -9.99 3.73 -5.46
CA ARG A 262 -8.88 3.28 -6.31
C ARG A 262 -7.88 2.42 -5.54
N VAL A 263 -7.64 2.74 -4.26
CA VAL A 263 -6.80 1.93 -3.38
C VAL A 263 -7.44 0.56 -3.18
N THR A 264 -8.73 0.46 -2.82
CA THR A 264 -9.41 -0.82 -2.58
C THR A 264 -9.55 -1.70 -3.83
N GLN A 265 -9.39 -1.17 -5.05
CA GLN A 265 -9.44 -1.96 -6.29
C GLN A 265 -8.35 -3.05 -6.40
N TYR A 266 -7.31 -3.03 -5.57
CA TYR A 266 -6.33 -4.12 -5.47
C TYR A 266 -6.95 -5.47 -5.11
N GLU A 267 -8.08 -5.48 -4.40
CA GLU A 267 -8.78 -6.70 -4.01
C GLU A 267 -9.19 -7.52 -5.24
N PHE A 268 -9.60 -6.87 -6.35
CA PHE A 268 -9.96 -7.56 -7.59
C PHE A 268 -8.74 -8.15 -8.30
N ALA A 269 -7.60 -7.45 -8.26
CA ALA A 269 -6.35 -7.97 -8.81
C ALA A 269 -5.88 -9.19 -8.00
N ARG A 270 -5.91 -9.08 -6.66
CA ARG A 270 -5.63 -10.16 -5.73
C ARG A 270 -6.55 -11.35 -5.99
N GLU A 271 -7.88 -11.16 -5.98
CA GLU A 271 -8.87 -12.22 -6.17
C GLU A 271 -8.62 -13.00 -7.46
N PHE A 272 -8.24 -12.35 -8.55
CA PHE A 272 -7.91 -13.07 -9.79
C PHE A 272 -6.74 -14.06 -9.62
N PHE A 273 -5.65 -13.63 -8.97
CA PHE A 273 -4.47 -14.47 -8.74
C PHE A 273 -4.68 -15.50 -7.62
N THR A 274 -5.62 -15.27 -6.73
CA THR A 274 -5.81 -16.07 -5.51
C THR A 274 -7.12 -16.83 -5.48
N SER A 275 -7.86 -16.89 -6.59
CA SER A 275 -9.11 -17.64 -6.71
C SER A 275 -8.97 -18.86 -7.62
N ASN A 276 -10.07 -19.61 -7.78
CA ASN A 276 -10.18 -20.76 -8.67
C ASN A 276 -9.96 -20.42 -10.16
N THR A 277 -9.76 -19.16 -10.52
CA THR A 277 -9.52 -18.71 -11.91
C THR A 277 -8.32 -19.40 -12.56
N ILE A 278 -7.19 -19.55 -11.85
CA ILE A 278 -6.01 -20.25 -12.37
C ILE A 278 -6.35 -21.73 -12.64
N SER A 279 -7.11 -22.36 -11.74
CA SER A 279 -7.58 -23.74 -11.94
C SER A 279 -8.43 -23.88 -13.20
N VAL A 280 -9.34 -22.94 -13.48
CA VAL A 280 -10.20 -22.99 -14.67
C VAL A 280 -9.38 -22.95 -15.96
N PHE A 281 -8.30 -22.18 -16.02
CA PHE A 281 -7.40 -22.18 -17.19
C PHE A 281 -6.70 -23.53 -17.36
N ILE A 282 -6.25 -24.14 -16.26
CA ILE A 282 -5.63 -25.46 -16.28
C ILE A 282 -6.65 -26.52 -16.71
N ASP A 283 -7.82 -26.55 -16.08
CA ASP A 283 -8.90 -27.49 -16.38
C ASP A 283 -9.35 -27.36 -17.86
N THR A 284 -9.33 -26.14 -18.41
CA THR A 284 -9.59 -25.89 -19.84
C THR A 284 -8.50 -26.48 -20.74
N ALA A 285 -7.22 -26.42 -20.34
CA ALA A 285 -6.13 -27.06 -21.09
C ALA A 285 -6.23 -28.59 -21.07
N PHE A 286 -6.79 -29.17 -20.00
CA PHE A 286 -7.03 -30.62 -19.91
C PHE A 286 -8.10 -31.15 -20.88
N VAL A 287 -8.90 -30.26 -21.49
CA VAL A 287 -9.86 -30.65 -22.53
C VAL A 287 -9.17 -31.37 -23.68
N PHE A 288 -7.96 -30.95 -24.09
CA PHE A 288 -7.22 -31.63 -25.15
C PHE A 288 -6.86 -33.07 -24.77
N ILE A 289 -6.50 -33.31 -23.50
CA ILE A 289 -6.22 -34.67 -23.00
C ILE A 289 -7.51 -35.50 -23.00
N PHE A 290 -8.64 -34.95 -22.55
CA PHE A 290 -9.93 -35.65 -22.61
C PHE A 290 -10.32 -36.01 -24.05
N LEU A 291 -10.13 -35.09 -25.01
CA LEU A 291 -10.39 -35.36 -26.43
C LEU A 291 -9.47 -36.46 -26.99
N ILE A 292 -8.18 -36.46 -26.65
CA ILE A 292 -7.25 -37.53 -27.05
C ILE A 292 -7.69 -38.89 -26.49
N VAL A 293 -8.07 -38.94 -25.22
CA VAL A 293 -8.55 -40.19 -24.59
C VAL A 293 -9.88 -40.64 -25.20
N ILE A 294 -10.80 -39.72 -25.51
CA ILE A 294 -12.04 -40.03 -26.22
C ILE A 294 -11.75 -40.60 -27.62
N TYR A 295 -10.80 -40.03 -28.36
CA TYR A 295 -10.39 -40.58 -29.65
C TYR A 295 -9.84 -42.00 -29.53
N ALA A 296 -9.02 -42.27 -28.50
CA ALA A 296 -8.47 -43.59 -28.26
C ALA A 296 -9.53 -44.66 -27.89
N ILE A 297 -10.64 -44.26 -27.26
CA ILE A 297 -11.70 -45.18 -26.80
C ILE A 297 -12.85 -45.30 -27.81
N GLY A 298 -13.33 -44.19 -28.33
CA GLY A 298 -14.53 -44.09 -29.17
C GLY A 298 -14.26 -43.72 -30.63
N GLY A 299 -13.00 -43.61 -31.06
CA GLY A 299 -12.62 -43.30 -32.43
C GLY A 299 -13.21 -41.96 -32.92
N TRP A 300 -14.02 -42.03 -33.98
CA TRP A 300 -14.61 -40.84 -34.62
C TRP A 300 -15.62 -40.10 -33.74
N LEU A 301 -16.13 -40.71 -32.66
CA LEU A 301 -17.06 -40.07 -31.72
C LEU A 301 -16.50 -38.80 -31.09
N VAL A 302 -15.16 -38.62 -31.07
CA VAL A 302 -14.48 -37.40 -30.58
C VAL A 302 -14.89 -36.12 -31.33
N ILE A 303 -15.36 -36.23 -32.57
CA ILE A 303 -15.74 -35.08 -33.40
C ILE A 303 -16.88 -34.30 -32.74
N ILE A 304 -17.83 -35.00 -32.09
CA ILE A 304 -18.97 -34.39 -31.42
C ILE A 304 -18.54 -33.43 -30.29
N PRO A 305 -17.78 -33.88 -29.26
CA PRO A 305 -17.27 -32.99 -28.22
C PRO A 305 -16.27 -31.96 -28.74
N ALA A 306 -15.51 -32.24 -29.80
CA ALA A 306 -14.61 -31.26 -30.42
C ALA A 306 -15.38 -30.08 -31.06
N ILE A 307 -16.47 -30.35 -31.77
CA ILE A 307 -17.34 -29.30 -32.31
C ILE A 307 -18.00 -28.51 -31.17
N ALA A 308 -18.49 -29.20 -30.14
CA ALA A 308 -19.07 -28.55 -28.98
C ALA A 308 -18.07 -27.64 -28.23
N PHE A 309 -16.80 -28.05 -28.15
CA PHE A 309 -15.72 -27.22 -27.63
C PHE A 309 -15.54 -25.92 -28.43
N LEU A 310 -15.56 -26.01 -29.77
CA LEU A 310 -15.49 -24.82 -30.62
C LEU A 310 -16.70 -23.89 -30.43
N ILE A 311 -17.91 -24.45 -30.36
CA ILE A 311 -19.16 -23.69 -30.14
C ILE A 311 -19.11 -22.96 -28.78
N THR A 312 -18.74 -23.67 -27.72
CA THR A 312 -18.71 -23.11 -26.36
C THR A 312 -17.63 -22.03 -26.20
N ILE A 313 -16.47 -22.17 -26.85
CA ILE A 313 -15.47 -21.10 -26.93
C ILE A 313 -16.03 -19.88 -27.64
N ALA A 314 -16.73 -20.05 -28.77
CA ALA A 314 -17.33 -18.95 -29.50
C ALA A 314 -18.35 -18.19 -28.64
N VAL A 315 -19.24 -18.92 -27.94
CA VAL A 315 -20.19 -18.35 -26.97
C VAL A 315 -19.44 -17.58 -25.86
N GLY A 316 -18.38 -18.18 -25.32
CA GLY A 316 -17.55 -17.58 -24.28
C GLY A 316 -16.90 -16.27 -24.70
N LEU A 317 -16.32 -16.20 -25.89
CA LEU A 317 -15.68 -14.99 -26.43
C LEU A 317 -16.69 -13.87 -26.73
N VAL A 318 -17.86 -14.21 -27.26
CA VAL A 318 -18.94 -13.23 -27.51
C VAL A 318 -19.48 -12.68 -26.18
N ALA A 319 -19.76 -13.56 -25.22
CA ALA A 319 -20.21 -13.17 -23.88
C ALA A 319 -19.17 -12.29 -23.18
N GLN A 320 -17.88 -12.67 -23.24
CA GLN A 320 -16.78 -11.91 -22.65
C GLN A 320 -16.72 -10.48 -23.20
N ARG A 321 -16.81 -10.27 -24.53
CA ARG A 321 -16.76 -8.91 -25.10
C ARG A 321 -17.87 -8.01 -24.58
N ARG A 322 -19.08 -8.54 -24.38
CA ARG A 322 -20.23 -7.79 -23.86
C ARG A 322 -20.09 -7.54 -22.35
N ILE A 323 -19.86 -8.60 -21.57
CA ILE A 323 -19.69 -8.53 -20.13
C ILE A 323 -18.57 -7.56 -19.77
N ALA A 324 -17.45 -7.61 -20.47
CA ALA A 324 -16.31 -6.75 -20.21
C ALA A 324 -16.59 -5.25 -20.37
N LYS A 325 -17.45 -4.85 -21.32
CA LYS A 325 -17.87 -3.46 -21.48
C LYS A 325 -18.72 -3.02 -20.29
N CYS A 326 -19.68 -3.86 -19.88
CA CYS A 326 -20.53 -3.60 -18.71
C CYS A 326 -19.71 -3.54 -17.40
N VAL A 327 -18.71 -4.42 -17.23
CA VAL A 327 -17.82 -4.41 -16.05
C VAL A 327 -17.05 -3.09 -15.95
N ALA A 328 -16.53 -2.56 -17.07
CA ALA A 328 -15.85 -1.27 -17.08
C ALA A 328 -16.78 -0.11 -16.69
N ALA A 329 -18.03 -0.11 -17.17
CA ALA A 329 -19.05 0.86 -16.76
C ALA A 329 -19.39 0.74 -15.26
N SER A 330 -19.57 -0.50 -14.78
CA SER A 330 -19.89 -0.79 -13.38
C SER A 330 -18.84 -0.27 -12.40
N LEU A 331 -17.54 -0.34 -12.77
CA LEU A 331 -16.46 0.21 -11.95
C LEU A 331 -16.56 1.74 -11.80
N ASN A 332 -16.85 2.44 -12.90
CA ASN A 332 -17.02 3.90 -12.88
C ASN A 332 -18.26 4.32 -12.06
N GLU A 333 -19.39 3.64 -12.27
CA GLU A 333 -20.63 3.85 -11.53
C GLU A 333 -20.42 3.62 -10.01
N SER A 334 -19.69 2.56 -9.64
CA SER A 334 -19.36 2.28 -8.25
C SER A 334 -18.50 3.40 -7.63
N SER A 335 -17.55 3.95 -8.39
CA SER A 335 -16.69 5.05 -7.93
C SER A 335 -17.48 6.32 -7.66
N GLN A 336 -18.40 6.69 -8.56
CA GLN A 336 -19.27 7.87 -8.38
C GLN A 336 -20.19 7.72 -7.17
N ARG A 337 -20.77 6.54 -6.99
CA ARG A 337 -21.61 6.23 -5.83
C ARG A 337 -20.82 6.31 -4.52
N GLN A 338 -19.61 5.75 -4.48
CA GLN A 338 -18.75 5.83 -3.30
C GLN A 338 -18.34 7.28 -2.99
N ALA A 339 -18.02 8.07 -4.00
CA ALA A 339 -17.71 9.49 -3.82
C ALA A 339 -18.90 10.26 -3.23
N LEU A 340 -20.11 10.07 -3.78
CA LEU A 340 -21.33 10.70 -3.26
C LEU A 340 -21.64 10.27 -1.82
N LEU A 341 -21.41 9.00 -1.47
CA LEU A 341 -21.60 8.49 -0.12
C LEU A 341 -20.68 9.20 0.87
N VAL A 342 -19.38 9.24 0.57
CA VAL A 342 -18.37 9.87 1.43
C VAL A 342 -18.66 11.37 1.58
N GLU A 343 -18.96 12.07 0.48
CA GLU A 343 -19.34 13.48 0.48
C GLU A 343 -20.57 13.72 1.38
N SER A 344 -21.62 12.91 1.21
CA SER A 344 -22.87 13.06 1.96
C SER A 344 -22.69 12.79 3.46
N ILE A 345 -21.90 11.79 3.83
CA ILE A 345 -21.61 11.49 5.25
C ILE A 345 -20.77 12.63 5.86
N SER A 346 -19.75 13.11 5.14
CA SER A 346 -18.86 14.17 5.63
C SER A 346 -19.54 15.54 5.77
N THR A 347 -20.66 15.77 5.08
CA THR A 347 -21.39 17.05 5.06
C THR A 347 -22.83 16.93 5.56
N LEU A 348 -23.13 15.89 6.36
CA LEU A 348 -24.49 15.56 6.74
C LEU A 348 -25.21 16.69 7.50
N GLU A 349 -24.50 17.41 8.37
CA GLU A 349 -25.05 18.57 9.08
C GLU A 349 -25.52 19.66 8.12
N THR A 350 -24.72 19.97 7.10
CA THR A 350 -25.06 20.95 6.05
C THR A 350 -26.25 20.48 5.23
N ILE A 351 -26.33 19.18 4.93
CA ILE A 351 -27.47 18.60 4.21
C ILE A 351 -28.75 18.77 5.02
N LYS A 352 -28.70 18.52 6.34
CA LYS A 352 -29.83 18.73 7.25
C LYS A 352 -30.24 20.19 7.34
N SER A 353 -29.28 21.12 7.44
CA SER A 353 -29.58 22.55 7.52
C SER A 353 -30.21 23.08 6.23
N LEU A 354 -29.76 22.58 5.07
CA LEU A 354 -30.30 22.95 3.77
C LEU A 354 -31.60 22.20 3.39
N ARG A 355 -31.99 21.18 4.17
CA ARG A 355 -33.08 20.25 3.84
C ARG A 355 -32.91 19.62 2.44
N ALA A 356 -31.66 19.30 2.09
CA ALA A 356 -31.27 18.82 0.77
C ALA A 356 -31.37 17.29 0.63
N GLU A 357 -31.96 16.57 1.59
CA GLU A 357 -32.02 15.10 1.58
C GLU A 357 -32.71 14.56 0.34
N ALA A 358 -33.83 15.18 -0.09
CA ALA A 358 -34.55 14.73 -1.27
C ALA A 358 -33.72 14.85 -2.56
N TYR A 359 -32.89 15.90 -2.67
CA TYR A 359 -32.00 16.09 -3.82
C TYR A 359 -30.95 14.98 -3.87
N LEU A 360 -30.28 14.72 -2.75
CA LEU A 360 -29.25 13.69 -2.67
C LEU A 360 -29.82 12.27 -2.81
N LEU A 361 -31.01 12.01 -2.27
CA LEU A 361 -31.71 10.72 -2.46
C LEU A 361 -32.06 10.46 -3.92
N ARG A 362 -32.48 11.48 -4.69
CA ARG A 362 -32.71 11.34 -6.14
C ARG A 362 -31.42 11.00 -6.88
N LYS A 363 -30.35 11.75 -6.59
CA LYS A 363 -29.02 11.51 -7.19
C LYS A 363 -28.48 10.11 -6.84
N TRP A 364 -28.60 9.71 -5.58
CA TRP A 364 -28.24 8.37 -5.11
C TRP A 364 -29.06 7.28 -5.81
N SER A 365 -30.38 7.48 -5.93
CA SER A 365 -31.29 6.56 -6.62
C SER A 365 -30.91 6.39 -8.09
N GLU A 366 -30.56 7.48 -8.79
CA GLU A 366 -30.12 7.43 -10.19
C GLU A 366 -28.81 6.65 -10.36
N HIS A 367 -27.79 6.95 -9.54
CA HIS A 367 -26.54 6.18 -9.55
C HIS A 367 -26.76 4.70 -9.18
N SER A 368 -27.64 4.43 -8.22
CA SER A 368 -27.96 3.06 -7.79
C SER A 368 -28.74 2.30 -8.86
N LYS A 369 -29.65 2.96 -9.57
CA LYS A 369 -30.40 2.40 -10.70
C LYS A 369 -29.47 2.03 -11.85
N ASN A 370 -28.54 2.92 -12.22
CA ASN A 370 -27.56 2.64 -13.27
C ASN A 370 -26.67 1.45 -12.90
N ALA A 371 -26.13 1.45 -11.67
CA ALA A 371 -25.33 0.33 -11.16
C ALA A 371 -26.11 -0.99 -11.11
N ALA A 372 -27.38 -0.95 -10.71
CA ALA A 372 -28.26 -2.13 -10.68
C ALA A 372 -28.52 -2.67 -12.10
N ASN A 373 -28.84 -1.80 -13.05
CA ASN A 373 -29.06 -2.18 -14.46
C ASN A 373 -27.80 -2.81 -15.07
N THR A 374 -26.63 -2.21 -14.83
CA THR A 374 -25.36 -2.75 -15.33
C THR A 374 -25.03 -4.09 -14.67
N SER A 375 -25.25 -4.23 -13.36
CA SER A 375 -25.07 -5.50 -12.63
C SER A 375 -26.02 -6.59 -13.12
N GLU A 376 -27.28 -6.23 -13.39
CA GLU A 376 -28.27 -7.13 -13.96
C GLU A 376 -27.85 -7.61 -15.35
N GLN A 377 -27.42 -6.71 -16.25
CA GLN A 377 -26.92 -7.08 -17.57
C GLN A 377 -25.74 -8.06 -17.48
N ILE A 378 -24.79 -7.82 -16.56
CA ILE A 378 -23.67 -8.74 -16.33
C ILE A 378 -24.18 -10.12 -15.89
N LYS A 379 -25.13 -10.17 -14.94
CA LYS A 379 -25.72 -11.43 -14.46
C LYS A 379 -26.48 -12.16 -15.56
N GLN A 380 -27.32 -11.46 -16.33
CA GLN A 380 -28.10 -12.04 -17.42
C GLN A 380 -27.19 -12.60 -18.52
N LEU A 381 -26.17 -11.86 -18.95
CA LEU A 381 -25.19 -12.33 -19.94
C LEU A 381 -24.40 -13.54 -19.44
N SER A 382 -24.02 -13.53 -18.15
CA SER A 382 -23.30 -14.65 -17.54
C SER A 382 -24.17 -15.90 -17.41
N ALA A 383 -25.42 -15.73 -16.97
CA ALA A 383 -26.40 -16.81 -16.87
C ALA A 383 -26.74 -17.39 -18.25
N ALA A 384 -26.95 -16.54 -19.26
CA ALA A 384 -27.19 -16.98 -20.63
C ALA A 384 -26.01 -17.81 -21.18
N ALA A 385 -24.78 -17.35 -20.98
CA ALA A 385 -23.58 -18.11 -21.40
C ALA A 385 -23.47 -19.46 -20.68
N GLY A 386 -23.75 -19.49 -19.38
CA GLY A 386 -23.77 -20.73 -18.59
C GLY A 386 -24.86 -21.71 -19.05
N ASN A 387 -26.09 -21.22 -19.23
CA ASN A 387 -27.23 -22.03 -19.66
C ASN A 387 -27.05 -22.56 -21.09
N ILE A 388 -26.51 -21.76 -22.02
CA ILE A 388 -26.17 -22.22 -23.38
C ILE A 388 -25.12 -23.32 -23.31
N THR A 389 -24.09 -23.16 -22.49
CA THR A 389 -23.04 -24.19 -22.34
C THR A 389 -23.61 -25.48 -21.75
N GLN A 390 -24.52 -25.38 -20.77
CA GLN A 390 -25.21 -26.53 -20.20
C GLN A 390 -26.11 -27.23 -21.24
N ALA A 391 -26.83 -26.47 -22.06
CA ALA A 391 -27.63 -27.02 -23.15
C ALA A 391 -26.75 -27.74 -24.17
N VAL A 392 -25.60 -27.16 -24.56
CA VAL A 392 -24.61 -27.83 -25.42
C VAL A 392 -24.11 -29.12 -24.79
N GLN A 393 -23.81 -29.14 -23.48
CA GLN A 393 -23.39 -30.36 -22.78
C GLN A 393 -24.46 -31.47 -22.81
N GLN A 394 -25.73 -31.11 -22.63
CA GLN A 394 -26.85 -32.06 -22.73
C GLN A 394 -27.01 -32.58 -24.17
N LEU A 395 -26.93 -31.71 -25.17
CA LEU A 395 -26.99 -32.10 -26.58
C LEU A 395 -25.82 -33.01 -26.98
N VAL A 396 -24.60 -32.72 -26.50
CA VAL A 396 -23.43 -33.59 -26.70
C VAL A 396 -23.67 -34.98 -26.12
N THR A 397 -24.28 -35.05 -24.92
CA THR A 397 -24.62 -36.32 -24.28
C THR A 397 -25.58 -37.13 -25.15
N VAL A 398 -26.67 -36.52 -25.61
CA VAL A 398 -27.65 -37.18 -26.49
C VAL A 398 -27.02 -37.58 -27.83
N ALA A 399 -26.27 -36.67 -28.46
CA ALA A 399 -25.61 -36.93 -29.74
C ALA A 399 -24.58 -38.07 -29.65
N LEU A 400 -23.80 -38.13 -28.56
CA LEU A 400 -22.85 -39.21 -28.32
C LEU A 400 -23.54 -40.56 -28.09
N VAL A 401 -24.68 -40.59 -27.41
CA VAL A 401 -25.46 -41.82 -27.23
C VAL A 401 -26.04 -42.30 -28.56
N VAL A 402 -26.60 -41.39 -29.37
CA VAL A 402 -27.15 -41.73 -30.69
C VAL A 402 -26.06 -42.18 -31.66
N ALA A 403 -25.00 -41.39 -31.81
CA ALA A 403 -23.87 -41.74 -32.68
C ALA A 403 -23.15 -43.00 -32.20
N GLY A 404 -23.01 -43.16 -30.88
CA GLY A 404 -22.47 -44.35 -30.25
C GLY A 404 -23.30 -45.59 -30.54
N ALA A 405 -24.64 -45.50 -30.54
CA ALA A 405 -25.51 -46.62 -30.88
C ALA A 405 -25.31 -47.12 -32.31
N TYR A 406 -25.15 -46.20 -33.28
CA TYR A 406 -24.80 -46.56 -34.66
C TYR A 406 -23.40 -47.18 -34.75
N ALA A 407 -22.40 -46.57 -34.11
CA ALA A 407 -21.03 -47.10 -34.10
C ALA A 407 -20.92 -48.47 -33.42
N PHE A 408 -21.76 -48.74 -32.42
CA PHE A 408 -21.88 -50.05 -31.78
C PHE A 408 -22.54 -51.08 -32.69
N ALA A 409 -23.58 -50.70 -33.44
CA ALA A 409 -24.23 -51.58 -34.40
C ALA A 409 -23.28 -52.03 -35.52
N GLU A 410 -22.34 -51.17 -35.91
CA GLU A 410 -21.28 -51.47 -36.89
C GLU A 410 -20.10 -52.26 -36.30
N GLY A 411 -20.10 -52.51 -34.98
CA GLY A 411 -19.03 -53.26 -34.29
C GLY A 411 -17.74 -52.46 -34.05
N HIS A 412 -17.75 -51.15 -34.26
CA HIS A 412 -16.58 -50.29 -34.09
C HIS A 412 -16.29 -49.89 -32.64
N VAL A 413 -17.29 -49.90 -31.77
CA VAL A 413 -17.20 -49.39 -30.38
C VAL A 413 -17.99 -50.32 -29.44
N SER A 414 -17.51 -50.50 -28.20
CA SER A 414 -18.22 -51.26 -27.16
C SER A 414 -19.25 -50.43 -26.40
N THR A 415 -20.19 -51.06 -25.69
CA THR A 415 -21.18 -50.35 -24.86
C THR A 415 -20.51 -49.52 -23.76
N GLY A 416 -19.47 -50.07 -23.12
CA GLY A 416 -18.68 -49.37 -22.11
C GLY A 416 -17.90 -48.18 -22.68
N ALA A 417 -17.41 -48.28 -23.92
CA ALA A 417 -16.71 -47.19 -24.60
C ALA A 417 -17.64 -45.99 -24.91
N ILE A 418 -18.92 -46.22 -25.23
CA ILE A 418 -19.92 -45.14 -25.37
C ILE A 418 -20.10 -44.42 -24.02
N ILE A 419 -20.32 -45.17 -22.94
CA ILE A 419 -20.54 -44.59 -21.61
C ILE A 419 -19.30 -43.81 -21.14
N GLY A 420 -18.11 -44.39 -21.33
CA GLY A 420 -16.84 -43.73 -21.03
C GLY A 420 -16.66 -42.43 -21.82
N THR A 421 -16.99 -42.46 -23.11
CA THR A 421 -16.94 -41.27 -23.99
C THR A 421 -17.91 -40.18 -23.52
N VAL A 422 -19.14 -40.52 -23.15
CA VAL A 422 -20.12 -39.56 -22.60
C VAL A 422 -19.63 -38.93 -21.30
N MET A 423 -19.08 -39.73 -20.38
CA MET A 423 -18.54 -39.22 -19.10
C MET A 423 -17.35 -38.27 -19.32
N LEU A 424 -16.42 -38.64 -20.22
CA LEU A 424 -15.27 -37.82 -20.57
C LEU A 424 -15.69 -36.52 -21.29
N ALA A 425 -16.67 -36.59 -22.19
CA ALA A 425 -17.19 -35.42 -22.89
C ALA A 425 -17.84 -34.43 -21.91
N GLY A 426 -18.57 -34.93 -20.90
CA GLY A 426 -19.10 -34.09 -19.82
C GLY A 426 -18.00 -33.35 -19.05
N ARG A 427 -16.88 -34.02 -18.77
CA ARG A 427 -15.70 -33.42 -18.12
C ARG A 427 -14.98 -32.40 -19.02
N ALA A 428 -14.93 -32.65 -20.32
CA ALA A 428 -14.33 -31.75 -21.30
C ALA A 428 -15.14 -30.45 -21.47
N VAL A 429 -16.47 -30.53 -21.45
CA VAL A 429 -17.33 -29.36 -21.70
C VAL A 429 -17.58 -28.54 -20.42
N ALA A 430 -17.56 -29.15 -19.23
CA ALA A 430 -17.93 -28.46 -17.99
C ALA A 430 -17.11 -27.19 -17.66
N PRO A 431 -15.76 -27.16 -17.76
CA PRO A 431 -14.97 -25.95 -17.49
C PRO A 431 -15.29 -24.79 -18.42
N LEU A 432 -15.76 -25.08 -19.64
CA LEU A 432 -16.04 -24.08 -20.67
C LEU A 432 -17.20 -23.18 -20.29
N GLY A 433 -18.15 -23.67 -19.48
CA GLY A 433 -19.27 -22.86 -18.98
C GLY A 433 -18.80 -21.70 -18.08
N GLN A 434 -17.62 -21.83 -17.46
CA GLN A 434 -17.04 -20.82 -16.59
C GLN A 434 -16.06 -19.88 -17.32
N ILE A 435 -15.74 -20.14 -18.60
CA ILE A 435 -14.70 -19.39 -19.32
C ILE A 435 -15.08 -17.91 -19.47
N ALA A 436 -16.36 -17.61 -19.76
CA ALA A 436 -16.84 -16.25 -19.94
C ALA A 436 -16.64 -15.39 -18.67
N ILE A 437 -17.02 -15.94 -17.51
CA ILE A 437 -16.89 -15.28 -16.20
C ILE A 437 -15.43 -15.15 -15.81
N THR A 438 -14.64 -16.21 -16.01
CA THR A 438 -13.21 -16.22 -15.69
C THR A 438 -12.44 -15.18 -16.51
N LEU A 439 -12.76 -15.06 -17.79
CA LEU A 439 -12.13 -14.10 -18.69
C LEU A 439 -12.60 -12.66 -18.44
N ALA A 440 -13.85 -12.48 -17.97
CA ALA A 440 -14.34 -11.20 -17.46
C ALA A 440 -13.59 -10.78 -16.18
N ARG A 441 -13.41 -11.69 -15.22
CA ARG A 441 -12.60 -11.46 -14.00
C ARG A 441 -11.15 -11.13 -14.33
N PHE A 442 -10.56 -11.84 -15.30
CA PHE A 442 -9.22 -11.52 -15.79
C PHE A 442 -9.12 -10.07 -16.29
N ARG A 443 -10.08 -9.65 -17.12
CA ARG A 443 -10.08 -8.28 -17.63
C ARG A 443 -10.32 -7.24 -16.52
N GLN A 444 -11.19 -7.54 -15.55
CA GLN A 444 -11.39 -6.69 -14.38
C GLN A 444 -10.10 -6.54 -13.58
N ALA A 445 -9.41 -7.64 -13.30
CA ALA A 445 -8.11 -7.63 -12.65
C ALA A 445 -7.07 -6.83 -13.43
N MET A 446 -7.03 -6.95 -14.76
CA MET A 446 -6.13 -6.14 -15.60
C MET A 446 -6.45 -4.63 -15.55
N LEU A 447 -7.73 -4.25 -15.48
CA LEU A 447 -8.13 -2.85 -15.29
C LEU A 447 -7.73 -2.34 -13.91
N SER A 448 -7.98 -3.12 -12.85
CA SER A 448 -7.54 -2.79 -11.49
C SER A 448 -6.02 -2.67 -11.41
N LEU A 449 -5.27 -3.60 -12.02
CA LEU A 449 -3.80 -3.53 -12.11
C LEU A 449 -3.35 -2.25 -12.81
N LYS A 450 -4.05 -1.78 -13.84
CA LYS A 450 -3.74 -0.49 -14.49
C LYS A 450 -3.94 0.69 -13.53
N VAL A 451 -5.01 0.70 -12.74
CA VAL A 451 -5.26 1.74 -11.73
C VAL A 451 -4.20 1.73 -10.64
N ILE A 452 -3.87 0.55 -10.12
CA ILE A 452 -2.83 0.36 -9.09
C ILE A 452 -1.46 0.74 -9.62
N ASN A 453 -1.11 0.35 -10.85
CA ASN A 453 0.11 0.78 -11.52
C ASN A 453 0.18 2.31 -11.63
N GLY A 454 -0.95 2.97 -11.88
CA GLY A 454 -1.06 4.42 -11.84
C GLY A 454 -0.69 5.02 -10.47
N ILE A 455 -1.15 4.40 -9.37
CA ILE A 455 -0.79 4.80 -8.00
C ILE A 455 0.70 4.52 -7.73
N MET A 456 1.18 3.32 -8.07
CA MET A 456 2.57 2.91 -7.85
C MET A 456 3.57 3.74 -8.67
N ALA A 457 3.16 4.30 -9.80
CA ALA A 457 3.97 5.20 -10.63
C ALA A 457 3.97 6.66 -10.16
N GLN A 458 3.15 7.02 -9.16
CA GLN A 458 3.17 8.39 -8.62
C GLN A 458 4.55 8.73 -8.02
N PRO A 459 5.01 9.99 -8.17
CA PRO A 459 6.25 10.44 -7.55
C PRO A 459 6.14 10.35 -6.03
N GLU A 460 7.20 9.86 -5.39
CA GLU A 460 7.34 9.82 -3.93
C GLU A 460 8.09 11.06 -3.44
N ASP A 461 7.86 11.46 -2.19
CA ASP A 461 8.66 12.51 -1.55
C ASP A 461 10.08 12.02 -1.20
N ARG A 462 10.29 10.70 -1.13
CA ARG A 462 11.57 10.07 -0.78
C ARG A 462 12.61 10.26 -1.90
N PRO A 463 13.89 10.50 -1.57
CA PRO A 463 14.95 10.54 -2.57
C PRO A 463 15.09 9.21 -3.32
N ASP A 464 15.30 9.26 -4.63
CA ASP A 464 15.42 8.10 -5.54
C ASP A 464 16.86 7.83 -6.01
N THR A 465 17.86 8.52 -5.45
CA THR A 465 19.26 8.46 -5.91
C THR A 465 20.19 7.74 -4.92
N VAL A 466 21.19 7.04 -5.47
CA VAL A 466 22.15 6.23 -4.69
C VAL A 466 23.08 7.08 -3.81
N GLY A 467 23.40 8.31 -4.24
CA GLY A 467 24.33 9.22 -3.55
C GLY A 467 23.69 10.23 -2.61
N PHE A 468 22.45 10.01 -2.17
CA PHE A 468 21.75 10.97 -1.32
C PHE A 468 22.42 11.10 0.06
N VAL A 469 22.98 12.29 0.35
CA VAL A 469 23.58 12.60 1.65
C VAL A 469 22.55 13.32 2.53
N ASN A 470 22.17 12.67 3.63
CA ASN A 470 21.26 13.28 4.59
C ASN A 470 21.95 14.40 5.39
N ARG A 471 21.26 15.51 5.61
CA ARG A 471 21.77 16.68 6.36
C ARG A 471 20.73 17.08 7.42
N PRO A 472 21.12 17.27 8.69
CA PRO A 472 20.20 17.78 9.70
C PRO A 472 20.09 19.30 9.60
N ILE A 473 18.88 19.84 9.82
CA ILE A 473 18.67 21.28 10.03
C ILE A 473 18.99 21.59 11.49
N ARG A 474 19.92 22.50 11.74
CA ARG A 474 20.46 22.75 13.10
C ARG A 474 20.04 24.10 13.65
N ASN A 475 20.11 25.14 12.82
CA ASN A 475 19.98 26.52 13.26
C ASN A 475 18.58 27.07 13.01
N GLY A 476 17.93 26.64 11.92
CA GLY A 476 16.58 27.10 11.59
C GLY A 476 16.54 28.46 10.90
N ALA A 477 17.60 28.81 10.16
CA ALA A 477 17.60 29.99 9.28
C ALA A 477 16.87 29.67 7.96
N LEU A 478 16.08 30.61 7.46
CA LEU A 478 15.18 30.41 6.31
C LEU A 478 15.36 31.53 5.28
N VAL A 479 15.64 31.16 4.04
CA VAL A 479 15.81 32.12 2.94
C VAL A 479 14.95 31.73 1.74
N PHE A 480 14.13 32.68 1.28
CA PHE A 480 13.41 32.59 0.02
C PHE A 480 14.16 33.42 -1.03
N ARG A 481 14.46 32.83 -2.19
CA ARG A 481 15.09 33.51 -3.33
C ARG A 481 14.23 33.36 -4.57
N ASN A 482 13.57 34.45 -4.95
CA ASN A 482 12.71 34.54 -6.13
C ASN A 482 11.71 33.37 -6.24
N VAL A 483 11.10 32.99 -5.13
CA VAL A 483 10.24 31.80 -5.05
C VAL A 483 8.89 32.08 -5.69
N GLY A 484 8.55 31.28 -6.70
CA GLY A 484 7.23 31.23 -7.31
C GLY A 484 6.52 29.90 -7.05
N PHE A 485 5.19 29.92 -6.98
CA PHE A 485 4.40 28.71 -6.74
C PHE A 485 3.03 28.73 -7.42
N VAL A 486 2.71 27.60 -8.06
CA VAL A 486 1.42 27.31 -8.71
C VAL A 486 0.90 25.98 -8.17
N TYR A 487 -0.39 25.92 -7.79
CA TYR A 487 -0.99 24.63 -7.39
C TYR A 487 -1.18 23.72 -8.60
N PRO A 488 -1.02 22.39 -8.44
CA PRO A 488 -1.25 21.44 -9.52
C PRO A 488 -2.67 21.55 -10.09
N GLY A 489 -2.79 21.64 -11.41
CA GLY A 489 -4.09 21.79 -12.10
C GLY A 489 -4.68 23.20 -12.05
N SER A 490 -3.95 24.19 -11.56
CA SER A 490 -4.31 25.60 -11.64
C SER A 490 -3.31 26.34 -12.55
N ASP A 491 -3.79 27.33 -13.29
CA ASP A 491 -2.94 28.23 -14.08
C ASP A 491 -2.56 29.51 -13.31
N ALA A 492 -3.17 29.73 -12.14
CA ALA A 492 -2.96 30.95 -11.36
C ALA A 492 -1.76 30.81 -10.41
N GLU A 493 -0.78 31.69 -10.59
CA GLU A 493 0.36 31.79 -9.69
C GLU A 493 -0.06 32.40 -8.34
N VAL A 494 0.18 31.67 -7.25
CA VAL A 494 -0.22 32.06 -5.90
C VAL A 494 0.87 32.87 -5.21
N LEU A 495 2.13 32.55 -5.49
CA LEU A 495 3.31 33.26 -4.99
C LEU A 495 4.16 33.64 -6.20
N ASN A 496 4.57 34.91 -6.31
CA ASN A 496 5.27 35.42 -7.48
C ASN A 496 6.57 36.12 -7.05
N GLY A 497 7.69 35.40 -7.17
CA GLY A 497 9.03 35.95 -6.98
C GLY A 497 9.38 36.38 -5.55
N LEU A 498 8.86 35.69 -4.53
CA LEU A 498 9.11 36.04 -3.12
C LEU A 498 10.59 35.93 -2.76
N SER A 499 11.15 37.00 -2.20
CA SER A 499 12.54 37.06 -1.75
C SER A 499 12.65 37.70 -0.38
N PHE A 500 13.08 36.95 0.63
CA PHE A 500 13.27 37.43 1.99
C PHE A 500 14.15 36.46 2.80
N ASN A 501 14.64 36.92 3.95
CA ASN A 501 15.49 36.16 4.85
C ASN A 501 14.98 36.29 6.30
N ILE A 502 14.86 35.15 6.98
CA ILE A 502 14.54 35.03 8.40
C ILE A 502 15.73 34.37 9.09
N ARG A 503 16.31 35.09 10.06
CA ARG A 503 17.47 34.64 10.84
C ARG A 503 17.03 33.60 11.88
N GLN A 504 18.00 32.80 12.35
CA GLN A 504 17.78 31.90 13.47
C GLN A 504 17.19 32.64 14.68
N GLY A 505 16.14 32.08 15.29
CA GLY A 505 15.49 32.62 16.48
C GLY A 505 14.63 33.87 16.23
N GLU A 506 14.57 34.35 14.98
CA GLU A 506 13.79 35.54 14.64
C GLU A 506 12.29 35.24 14.71
N ARG A 507 11.51 36.22 15.19
CA ARG A 507 10.06 36.13 15.34
C ARG A 507 9.38 37.08 14.34
N VAL A 508 8.77 36.50 13.31
CA VAL A 508 8.22 37.25 12.17
C VAL A 508 6.72 37.02 12.03
N GLY A 509 5.95 38.10 11.93
CA GLY A 509 4.53 38.05 11.61
C GLY A 509 4.29 38.25 10.12
N ILE A 510 3.38 37.48 9.54
CA ILE A 510 2.94 37.61 8.16
C ILE A 510 1.49 38.06 8.15
N ILE A 511 1.25 39.26 7.60
CA ILE A 511 -0.09 39.85 7.45
C ILE A 511 -0.42 40.03 5.97
N GLY A 512 -1.70 39.94 5.62
CA GLY A 512 -2.13 40.06 4.22
C GLY A 512 -3.59 39.69 4.02
N ARG A 513 -4.17 40.08 2.89
CA ARG A 513 -5.58 39.79 2.55
C ARG A 513 -5.85 38.27 2.46
N ILE A 514 -7.10 37.85 2.53
CA ILE A 514 -7.48 36.45 2.27
C ILE A 514 -7.06 36.11 0.83
N GLY A 515 -6.47 34.93 0.63
CA GLY A 515 -5.98 34.50 -0.67
C GLY A 515 -4.61 35.06 -1.09
N SER A 516 -3.94 35.87 -0.27
CA SER A 516 -2.59 36.42 -0.55
C SER A 516 -1.45 35.39 -0.59
N GLY A 517 -1.72 34.13 -0.25
CA GLY A 517 -0.73 33.04 -0.29
C GLY A 517 -0.07 32.67 1.05
N LYS A 518 -0.51 33.24 2.19
CA LYS A 518 0.08 32.96 3.53
C LYS A 518 0.08 31.47 3.91
N THR A 519 -1.07 30.79 3.78
CA THR A 519 -1.16 29.33 4.04
C THR A 519 -0.29 28.53 3.07
N THR A 520 -0.17 28.97 1.82
CA THR A 520 0.71 28.35 0.82
C THR A 520 2.19 28.47 1.24
N LEU A 521 2.59 29.61 1.81
CA LEU A 521 3.92 29.81 2.37
C LEU A 521 4.20 28.81 3.49
N GLY A 522 3.26 28.61 4.43
CA GLY A 522 3.38 27.58 5.47
C GLY A 522 3.54 26.16 4.91
N ARG A 523 2.80 25.84 3.84
CA ARG A 523 2.90 24.55 3.14
C ARG A 523 4.26 24.34 2.44
N LEU A 524 4.89 25.41 1.94
CA LEU A 524 6.24 25.35 1.38
C LEU A 524 7.30 25.20 2.49
N VAL A 525 7.17 25.95 3.59
CA VAL A 525 8.08 25.87 4.74
C VAL A 525 8.04 24.48 5.37
N GLY A 526 6.87 23.87 5.51
CA GLY A 526 6.73 22.48 5.97
C GLY A 526 7.11 21.41 4.93
N ARG A 527 7.57 21.80 3.73
CA ARG A 527 7.85 20.92 2.60
C ARG A 527 6.71 19.92 2.33
N LEU A 528 5.49 20.43 2.34
CA LEU A 528 4.31 19.72 1.83
C LEU A 528 4.21 19.88 0.30
N PHE A 529 4.72 21.01 -0.20
CA PHE A 529 4.95 21.27 -1.62
C PHE A 529 6.37 21.80 -1.82
N LEU A 530 6.88 21.68 -3.04
CA LEU A 530 8.12 22.32 -3.47
C LEU A 530 7.80 23.60 -4.26
N PRO A 531 8.68 24.61 -4.23
CA PRO A 531 8.51 25.80 -5.05
C PRO A 531 8.60 25.43 -6.55
N THR A 532 7.73 26.04 -7.37
CA THR A 532 7.68 25.85 -8.83
C THR A 532 8.86 26.54 -9.51
N SER A 533 9.27 27.70 -8.98
CA SER A 533 10.44 28.47 -9.44
C SER A 533 11.17 29.07 -8.23
N GLY A 534 12.44 29.45 -8.42
CA GLY A 534 13.30 29.95 -7.35
C GLY A 534 13.81 28.88 -6.39
N GLU A 535 14.35 29.33 -5.26
CA GLU A 535 15.01 28.49 -4.24
C GLU A 535 14.47 28.78 -2.84
N LEU A 536 14.20 27.72 -2.08
CA LEU A 536 13.88 27.78 -0.65
C LEU A 536 15.03 27.13 0.12
N LEU A 537 15.74 27.90 0.94
CA LEU A 537 16.94 27.44 1.63
C LEU A 537 16.71 27.34 3.14
N PHE A 538 17.11 26.22 3.72
CA PHE A 538 17.24 26.00 5.16
C PHE A 538 18.73 25.91 5.52
N ASP A 539 19.18 26.75 6.44
CA ASP A 539 20.59 26.86 6.85
C ASP A 539 21.55 27.01 5.64
N GLY A 540 21.09 27.71 4.59
CA GLY A 540 21.84 27.97 3.36
C GLY A 540 21.79 26.86 2.30
N ILE A 541 21.06 25.77 2.53
CA ILE A 541 20.94 24.62 1.62
C ILE A 541 19.51 24.53 1.09
N ASP A 542 19.35 24.23 -0.21
CA ASP A 542 18.02 24.07 -0.83
C ASP A 542 17.21 22.93 -0.21
N VAL A 543 15.94 23.19 0.08
CA VAL A 543 14.95 22.24 0.63
C VAL A 543 14.89 20.91 -0.16
N ARG A 544 15.12 20.95 -1.47
CA ARG A 544 15.12 19.78 -2.36
C ARG A 544 16.26 18.80 -2.05
N GLN A 545 17.34 19.28 -1.43
CA GLN A 545 18.50 18.46 -1.05
C GLN A 545 18.34 17.75 0.30
N TYR A 546 17.34 18.13 1.11
CA TYR A 546 17.08 17.48 2.39
C TYR A 546 16.26 16.21 2.23
N HIS A 547 16.24 15.32 3.22
CA HIS A 547 15.24 14.27 3.31
C HIS A 547 13.95 14.88 3.89
N PRO A 548 12.73 14.55 3.37
CA PRO A 548 11.50 15.16 3.87
C PRO A 548 11.29 14.98 5.38
N SER A 549 11.68 13.83 5.92
CA SER A 549 11.58 13.56 7.36
C SER A 549 12.46 14.49 8.21
N GLU A 550 13.64 14.89 7.74
CA GLU A 550 14.48 15.87 8.45
C GLU A 550 13.81 17.24 8.49
N VAL A 551 13.24 17.67 7.35
CA VAL A 551 12.54 18.95 7.28
C VAL A 551 11.30 18.93 8.18
N ARG A 552 10.50 17.86 8.14
CA ARG A 552 9.28 17.72 8.94
C ARG A 552 9.53 17.49 10.43
N ALA A 553 10.73 17.03 10.81
CA ALA A 553 11.16 16.98 12.21
C ALA A 553 11.63 18.35 12.71
N ALA A 554 12.35 19.11 11.87
CA ALA A 554 12.86 20.43 12.23
C ALA A 554 11.83 21.56 12.10
N VAL A 555 10.80 21.38 11.28
CA VAL A 555 9.75 22.37 11.01
C VAL A 555 8.42 21.87 11.54
N GLY A 556 7.85 22.62 12.49
CA GLY A 556 6.51 22.39 12.99
C GLY A 556 5.51 23.37 12.38
N VAL A 557 4.47 22.86 11.74
CA VAL A 557 3.41 23.67 11.11
C VAL A 557 2.08 23.39 11.80
N VAL A 558 1.45 24.43 12.33
CA VAL A 558 0.06 24.39 12.80
C VAL A 558 -0.80 25.08 11.76
N ALA A 559 -1.60 24.29 11.04
CA ALA A 559 -2.53 24.79 10.05
C ALA A 559 -3.74 25.48 10.71
N GLN A 560 -4.45 26.29 9.91
CA GLN A 560 -5.71 26.93 10.33
C GLN A 560 -6.79 25.91 10.76
N ALA A 561 -6.82 24.73 10.13
CA ALA A 561 -7.65 23.62 10.55
C ALA A 561 -6.84 22.65 11.41
N GLY A 562 -7.10 22.64 12.72
CA GLY A 562 -6.50 21.70 13.68
C GLY A 562 -7.13 20.30 13.59
N ASP A 563 -6.94 19.61 12.47
CA ASP A 563 -7.46 18.24 12.29
C ASP A 563 -6.82 17.27 13.31
N LEU A 564 -7.68 16.50 13.98
CA LEU A 564 -7.26 15.45 14.93
C LEU A 564 -7.58 14.07 14.37
N PHE A 565 -6.87 13.06 14.85
CA PHE A 565 -7.14 11.67 14.51
C PHE A 565 -8.14 11.10 15.51
N SER A 566 -9.00 10.18 15.06
CA SER A 566 -9.88 9.44 15.95
C SER A 566 -9.05 8.73 17.02
N GLY A 567 -9.42 8.90 18.29
CA GLY A 567 -8.66 8.39 19.43
C GLY A 567 -8.74 9.31 20.65
N THR A 568 -7.91 9.05 21.65
CA THR A 568 -7.84 9.88 22.86
C THR A 568 -6.97 11.12 22.67
N ILE A 569 -7.08 12.09 23.58
CA ILE A 569 -6.14 13.24 23.62
C ILE A 569 -4.71 12.73 23.73
N LYS A 570 -4.43 11.76 24.62
CA LYS A 570 -3.10 11.17 24.80
C LYS A 570 -2.54 10.59 23.51
N GLU A 571 -3.32 9.77 22.81
CA GLU A 571 -2.93 9.17 21.53
C GLU A 571 -2.61 10.23 20.48
N ASN A 572 -3.44 11.27 20.40
CA ASN A 572 -3.24 12.37 19.46
C ASN A 572 -1.97 13.18 19.76
N LEU A 573 -1.58 13.36 21.04
CA LEU A 573 -0.33 14.02 21.41
C LEU A 573 0.89 13.14 21.10
N LEU A 574 0.83 11.86 21.47
CA LEU A 574 1.90 10.89 21.21
C LEU A 574 2.18 10.63 19.73
N MET A 575 1.25 10.95 18.83
CA MET A 575 1.52 10.94 17.38
C MET A 575 2.65 11.90 16.97
N ALA A 576 2.83 13.02 17.67
CA ALA A 576 3.91 13.96 17.40
C ALA A 576 5.26 13.43 17.90
N ARG A 577 5.24 12.74 19.05
CA ARG A 577 6.43 12.17 19.69
C ARG A 577 6.05 10.93 20.53
N PRO A 578 6.19 9.70 19.97
CA PRO A 578 5.74 8.48 20.64
C PRO A 578 6.51 8.12 21.91
N ASP A 579 7.75 8.60 22.03
CA ASP A 579 8.65 8.39 23.16
C ASP A 579 8.51 9.43 24.28
N ALA A 580 7.56 10.36 24.17
CA ALA A 580 7.38 11.42 25.16
C ALA A 580 6.95 10.87 26.53
N THR A 581 7.54 11.40 27.60
CA THR A 581 7.15 11.05 28.97
C THR A 581 5.82 11.70 29.35
N ASP A 582 5.12 11.14 30.34
CA ASP A 582 3.87 11.74 30.84
C ASP A 582 4.07 13.19 31.33
N GLU A 583 5.24 13.51 31.90
CA GLU A 583 5.61 14.88 32.29
C GLU A 583 5.71 15.82 31.08
N GLU A 584 6.40 15.40 30.01
CA GLU A 584 6.50 16.19 28.77
C GLU A 584 5.12 16.43 28.13
N ILE A 585 4.23 15.44 28.21
CA ILE A 585 2.84 15.56 27.72
C ILE A 585 2.09 16.63 28.52
N ILE A 586 2.15 16.57 29.86
CA ILE A 586 1.46 17.53 30.74
C ILE A 586 2.00 18.94 30.53
N ASP A 587 3.31 19.12 30.41
CA ASP A 587 3.92 20.43 30.21
C ASP A 587 3.50 21.06 28.87
N ALA A 588 3.54 20.28 27.79
CA ALA A 588 3.06 20.72 26.47
C ALA A 588 1.55 21.05 26.50
N ALA A 589 0.76 20.23 27.20
CA ALA A 589 -0.68 20.44 27.33
C ALA A 589 -1.02 21.70 28.14
N LYS A 590 -0.29 22.00 29.22
CA LYS A 590 -0.45 23.24 29.99
C LYS A 590 -0.07 24.47 29.18
N ALA A 591 1.06 24.42 28.47
CA ALA A 591 1.52 25.52 27.63
C ALA A 591 0.54 25.85 26.49
N ALA A 592 -0.15 24.84 25.94
CA ALA A 592 -1.14 25.04 24.87
C ALA A 592 -2.57 25.30 25.36
N GLY A 593 -2.86 25.16 26.67
CA GLY A 593 -4.21 25.30 27.24
C GLY A 593 -5.09 24.05 27.12
N VAL A 594 -4.52 22.89 26.78
CA VAL A 594 -5.23 21.60 26.74
C VAL A 594 -5.62 21.13 28.15
N ASP A 595 -4.72 21.33 29.11
CA ASP A 595 -4.90 20.86 30.49
C ASP A 595 -6.15 21.47 31.16
N GLU A 596 -6.59 22.67 30.74
CA GLU A 596 -7.73 23.36 31.34
C GLU A 596 -9.06 22.62 31.16
N PHE A 597 -9.29 22.05 29.98
CA PHE A 597 -10.52 21.29 29.73
C PHE A 597 -10.34 19.79 30.02
N VAL A 598 -9.13 19.27 29.86
CA VAL A 598 -8.81 17.87 30.16
C VAL A 598 -8.93 17.58 31.66
N SER A 599 -8.41 18.46 32.53
CA SER A 599 -8.49 18.30 33.99
C SER A 599 -9.92 18.30 34.54
N ARG A 600 -10.86 18.94 33.83
CA ARG A 600 -12.28 18.99 34.20
C ARG A 600 -13.08 17.80 33.64
N HIS A 601 -12.51 17.03 32.72
CA HIS A 601 -13.17 15.89 32.10
C HIS A 601 -12.92 14.59 32.90
N PRO A 602 -13.95 13.77 33.21
CA PRO A 602 -13.79 12.56 34.03
C PRO A 602 -12.77 11.54 33.51
N ARG A 603 -12.55 11.51 32.19
CA ARG A 603 -11.56 10.62 31.55
C ARG A 603 -10.16 11.25 31.40
N GLY A 604 -9.97 12.50 31.81
CA GLY A 604 -8.70 13.19 31.63
C GLY A 604 -8.18 13.07 30.19
N TYR A 605 -6.89 12.71 30.05
CA TYR A 605 -6.22 12.56 28.76
C TYR A 605 -6.75 11.39 27.91
N ASP A 606 -7.55 10.48 28.49
CA ASP A 606 -8.26 9.42 27.78
C ASP A 606 -9.61 9.88 27.20
N MET A 607 -9.92 11.18 27.27
CA MET A 607 -11.05 11.78 26.58
C MET A 607 -10.92 11.53 25.06
N ASN A 608 -11.99 11.01 24.45
CA ASN A 608 -12.03 10.73 23.02
C ASN A 608 -12.36 12.01 22.22
N VAL A 609 -11.52 12.33 21.23
CA VAL A 609 -11.67 13.55 20.42
C VAL A 609 -12.65 13.40 19.27
N GLY A 610 -12.99 12.16 18.88
CA GLY A 610 -13.83 11.87 17.71
C GLY A 610 -13.10 12.05 16.38
N GLU A 611 -13.74 11.64 15.28
CA GLU A 611 -13.16 11.76 13.94
C GLU A 611 -12.93 13.23 13.58
N ARG A 612 -11.71 13.61 13.16
CA ARG A 612 -11.35 15.01 12.86
C ARG A 612 -11.60 15.97 14.03
N GLY A 613 -11.62 15.45 15.26
CA GLY A 613 -11.82 16.23 16.48
C GLY A 613 -13.25 16.73 16.70
N THR A 614 -14.27 16.09 16.11
CA THR A 614 -15.68 16.53 16.19
C THR A 614 -16.26 16.67 17.59
N ASN A 615 -15.70 16.00 18.60
CA ASN A 615 -16.14 16.13 19.99
C ASN A 615 -15.56 17.34 20.72
N LEU A 616 -14.68 18.11 20.08
CA LEU A 616 -14.01 19.27 20.67
C LEU A 616 -14.46 20.57 20.01
N SER A 617 -14.49 21.65 20.79
CA SER A 617 -14.71 22.98 20.24
C SER A 617 -13.56 23.38 19.30
N GLY A 618 -13.81 24.36 18.43
CA GLY A 618 -12.78 24.86 17.51
C GLY A 618 -11.50 25.32 18.22
N GLY A 619 -11.62 26.01 19.35
CA GLY A 619 -10.48 26.43 20.16
C GLY A 619 -9.76 25.27 20.86
N GLN A 620 -10.51 24.26 21.34
CA GLN A 620 -9.91 23.06 21.94
C GLN A 620 -9.12 22.24 20.93
N ARG A 621 -9.65 22.05 19.70
CA ARG A 621 -8.90 21.38 18.63
C ARG A 621 -7.58 22.09 18.32
N GLN A 622 -7.62 23.42 18.27
CA GLN A 622 -6.45 24.23 18.01
C GLN A 622 -5.43 24.14 19.16
N ALA A 623 -5.89 24.14 20.42
CA ALA A 623 -5.02 23.90 21.58
C ALA A 623 -4.31 22.54 21.51
N VAL A 624 -5.01 21.47 21.11
CA VAL A 624 -4.39 20.14 20.93
C VAL A 624 -3.36 20.15 19.79
N ALA A 625 -3.65 20.83 18.68
CA ALA A 625 -2.71 20.98 17.58
C ALA A 625 -1.43 21.73 18.00
N ILE A 626 -1.56 22.76 18.83
CA ILE A 626 -0.43 23.51 19.39
C ILE A 626 0.33 22.66 20.41
N ALA A 627 -0.35 21.87 21.24
CA ALA A 627 0.31 20.96 22.18
C ALA A 627 1.19 19.93 21.44
N ARG A 628 0.70 19.37 20.32
CA ARG A 628 1.51 18.48 19.45
C ARG A 628 2.77 19.17 18.93
N LEU A 629 2.63 20.42 18.49
CA LEU A 629 3.75 21.24 18.01
C LEU A 629 4.79 21.46 19.12
N LEU A 630 4.36 21.79 20.34
CA LEU A 630 5.26 22.02 21.46
C LEU A 630 5.99 20.72 21.86
N LEU A 631 5.29 19.58 21.79
CA LEU A 631 5.85 18.28 22.11
C LEU A 631 6.92 17.83 21.11
N SER A 632 6.81 18.22 19.83
CA SER A 632 7.79 17.87 18.80
C SER A 632 9.08 18.70 18.82
N LYS A 633 9.13 19.79 19.60
CA LYS A 633 10.32 20.66 19.80
C LYS A 633 11.05 21.07 18.49
N PRO A 634 10.35 21.65 17.50
CA PRO A 634 10.93 22.02 16.21
C PRO A 634 11.87 23.23 16.31
N LYS A 635 12.76 23.40 15.32
CA LYS A 635 13.63 24.58 15.17
C LYS A 635 12.95 25.75 14.47
N ILE A 636 11.99 25.46 13.59
CA ILE A 636 11.19 26.46 12.88
C ILE A 636 9.73 26.16 13.16
N VAL A 637 8.98 27.18 13.56
CA VAL A 637 7.55 27.10 13.83
C VAL A 637 6.79 27.98 12.86
N PHE A 638 5.79 27.42 12.19
CA PHE A 638 4.82 28.18 11.39
C PHE A 638 3.42 28.02 11.99
N LEU A 639 2.85 29.12 12.47
CA LEU A 639 1.49 29.17 13.00
C LEU A 639 0.57 29.88 11.99
N ASP A 640 -0.44 29.18 11.46
CA ASP A 640 -1.46 29.77 10.60
C ASP A 640 -2.77 29.98 11.37
N GLU A 641 -3.09 31.25 11.68
CA GLU A 641 -4.24 31.66 12.48
C GLU A 641 -4.45 30.85 13.78
N PRO A 642 -3.42 30.76 14.65
CA PRO A 642 -3.43 29.84 15.80
C PRO A 642 -4.49 30.16 16.87
N SER A 643 -5.08 31.34 16.89
CA SER A 643 -6.17 31.72 17.81
C SER A 643 -7.51 31.95 17.10
N GLY A 644 -7.63 31.62 15.81
CA GLY A 644 -8.77 32.00 14.97
C GLY A 644 -10.15 31.54 15.49
N SER A 645 -10.18 30.41 16.21
CA SER A 645 -11.37 29.79 16.79
C SER A 645 -11.48 29.96 18.31
N MET A 646 -10.58 30.72 18.93
CA MET A 646 -10.53 30.96 20.37
C MET A 646 -11.22 32.28 20.76
N ASP A 647 -11.78 32.30 21.97
CA ASP A 647 -12.26 33.52 22.61
C ASP A 647 -11.09 34.39 23.10
N LEU A 648 -11.37 35.65 23.44
CA LEU A 648 -10.33 36.62 23.81
C LEU A 648 -9.56 36.22 25.07
N ALA A 649 -10.20 35.54 26.03
CA ALA A 649 -9.56 35.09 27.25
C ALA A 649 -8.53 33.97 26.97
N SER A 650 -8.96 32.92 26.26
CA SER A 650 -8.07 31.81 25.87
C SER A 650 -6.95 32.28 24.95
N GLU A 651 -7.26 33.20 24.02
CA GLU A 651 -6.25 33.78 23.14
C GLU A 651 -5.15 34.52 23.92
N ARG A 652 -5.53 35.38 24.88
CA ARG A 652 -4.55 36.09 25.72
C ARG A 652 -3.72 35.13 26.56
N GLN A 653 -4.33 34.06 27.07
CA GLN A 653 -3.61 33.02 27.80
C GLN A 653 -2.62 32.28 26.90
N LEU A 654 -3.05 31.87 25.71
CA LEU A 654 -2.19 31.23 24.72
C LEU A 654 -0.99 32.11 24.36
N ILE A 655 -1.22 33.41 24.07
CA ILE A 655 -0.14 34.35 23.75
C ILE A 655 0.89 34.42 24.89
N ARG A 656 0.43 34.51 26.15
CA ARG A 656 1.33 34.52 27.32
C ARG A 656 2.17 33.25 27.42
N GLN A 657 1.55 32.09 27.21
CA GLN A 657 2.25 30.81 27.29
C GLN A 657 3.24 30.63 26.13
N LEU A 658 2.84 30.93 24.89
CA LEU A 658 3.70 30.80 23.71
C LEU A 658 4.93 31.73 23.77
N LYS A 659 4.83 32.90 24.41
CA LYS A 659 5.99 33.80 24.61
C LYS A 659 7.13 33.12 25.37
N VAL A 660 6.80 32.21 26.30
CA VAL A 660 7.75 31.51 27.17
C VAL A 660 8.05 30.09 26.66
N ALA A 661 7.09 29.44 26.00
CA ALA A 661 7.21 28.07 25.53
C ALA A 661 8.27 27.90 24.41
N PHE A 662 8.45 28.91 23.56
CA PHE A 662 9.48 28.89 22.52
C PHE A 662 10.80 29.48 23.03
N GLY A 663 11.87 28.69 22.93
CA GLY A 663 13.23 29.13 23.25
C GLY A 663 13.69 30.26 22.33
N SER A 664 14.77 30.94 22.74
CA SER A 664 15.39 32.01 21.94
C SER A 664 16.04 31.51 20.65
N ASP A 665 16.27 30.20 20.52
CA ASP A 665 16.84 29.54 19.35
C ASP A 665 15.78 29.06 18.34
N THR A 666 14.49 29.15 18.68
CA THR A 666 13.38 28.74 17.80
C THR A 666 12.94 29.90 16.91
N THR A 667 13.03 29.73 15.60
CA THR A 667 12.50 30.68 14.62
C THR A 667 10.96 30.58 14.59
N LEU A 668 10.26 31.68 14.81
CA LEU A 668 8.80 31.71 14.90
C LEU A 668 8.20 32.54 13.76
N ILE A 669 7.32 31.94 12.97
CA ILE A 669 6.58 32.59 11.89
C ILE A 669 5.10 32.51 12.21
N VAL A 670 4.43 33.66 12.33
CA VAL A 670 2.99 33.73 12.66
C VAL A 670 2.24 34.38 11.51
N SER A 671 1.47 33.59 10.76
CA SER A 671 0.49 34.07 9.79
C SER A 671 -0.80 34.39 10.53
N THR A 672 -1.18 35.67 10.57
CA THR A 672 -2.40 36.08 11.25
C THR A 672 -3.00 37.38 10.70
N HIS A 673 -4.32 37.55 10.87
CA HIS A 673 -5.01 38.85 10.75
C HIS A 673 -5.37 39.46 12.11
N ARG A 674 -5.09 38.77 13.23
CA ARG A 674 -5.40 39.26 14.58
C ARG A 674 -4.25 40.09 15.15
N PHE A 675 -4.54 41.33 15.53
CA PHE A 675 -3.54 42.25 16.09
C PHE A 675 -2.94 41.76 17.41
N SER A 676 -3.72 41.08 18.25
CA SER A 676 -3.28 40.44 19.50
C SER A 676 -2.10 39.50 19.29
N MET A 677 -2.13 38.71 18.21
CA MET A 677 -1.09 37.74 17.89
C MET A 677 0.23 38.39 17.47
N LEU A 678 0.23 39.66 17.07
CA LEU A 678 1.44 40.41 16.74
C LEU A 678 2.32 40.69 17.97
N GLU A 679 1.81 40.46 19.18
CA GLU A 679 2.63 40.47 20.40
C GLU A 679 3.70 39.38 20.44
N LEU A 680 3.56 38.32 19.64
CA LEU A 680 4.53 37.22 19.58
C LEU A 680 5.74 37.51 18.68
N VAL A 681 5.70 38.58 17.89
CA VAL A 681 6.65 38.84 16.81
C VAL A 681 7.29 40.22 16.92
N ASP A 682 8.45 40.38 16.30
CA ASP A 682 9.26 41.61 16.35
C ASP A 682 9.33 42.31 14.99
N ARG A 683 9.17 41.54 13.90
CA ARG A 683 9.19 42.01 12.51
C ARG A 683 7.90 41.61 11.81
N LEU A 684 7.41 42.45 10.90
CA LEU A 684 6.19 42.20 10.14
C LEU A 684 6.44 42.25 8.64
N MET A 685 5.95 41.23 7.95
CA MET A 685 5.92 41.14 6.49
C MET A 685 4.48 41.22 6.00
N VAL A 686 4.22 42.17 5.10
CA VAL A 686 2.93 42.35 4.43
C VAL A 686 2.97 41.67 3.07
N ILE A 687 2.12 40.66 2.87
CA ILE A 687 1.96 39.97 1.59
C ILE A 687 0.65 40.39 0.94
N ASP A 688 0.72 40.83 -0.31
CA ASP A 688 -0.45 41.07 -1.15
C ASP A 688 -0.24 40.46 -2.54
N GLN A 689 -1.27 39.78 -3.06
CA GLN A 689 -1.22 39.09 -4.36
C GLN A 689 0.05 38.27 -4.60
N GLY A 690 0.52 37.54 -3.59
CA GLY A 690 1.70 36.68 -3.70
C GLY A 690 3.05 37.42 -3.69
N LYS A 691 3.09 38.73 -3.41
CA LYS A 691 4.30 39.56 -3.34
C LYS A 691 4.45 40.22 -1.97
N ILE A 692 5.70 40.48 -1.57
CA ILE A 692 5.98 41.27 -0.37
C ILE A 692 5.86 42.75 -0.72
N VAL A 693 4.94 43.43 -0.03
CA VAL A 693 4.70 44.87 -0.19
C VAL A 693 5.46 45.67 0.85
N ALA A 694 5.63 45.12 2.05
CA ALA A 694 6.39 45.73 3.13
C ALA A 694 7.06 44.68 4.00
N ASP A 695 8.25 45.00 4.48
CA ASP A 695 9.05 44.16 5.36
C ASP A 695 9.83 45.07 6.32
N VAL A 696 9.27 45.25 7.52
CA VAL A 696 9.68 46.32 8.44
C VAL A 696 9.50 45.90 9.91
N PRO A 697 10.18 46.59 10.86
CA PRO A 697 9.95 46.38 12.29
C PRO A 697 8.48 46.61 12.68
N LYS A 698 7.99 45.82 13.64
CA LYS A 698 6.58 45.82 14.07
C LYS A 698 6.02 47.22 14.35
N ASP A 699 6.77 48.06 15.05
CA ASP A 699 6.30 49.36 15.52
C ASP A 699 5.96 50.32 14.37
N GLN A 700 6.68 50.24 13.25
CA GLN A 700 6.46 51.10 12.08
C GLN A 700 5.16 50.73 11.35
N VAL A 701 4.85 49.44 11.24
CA VAL A 701 3.61 48.96 10.61
C VAL A 701 2.40 49.31 11.45
N ILE A 702 2.47 49.12 12.77
CA ILE A 702 1.36 49.44 13.67
C ILE A 702 1.04 50.93 13.58
N GLN A 703 2.06 51.80 13.56
CA GLN A 703 1.86 53.25 13.38
C GLN A 703 1.27 53.59 12.01
N ALA A 704 1.70 52.93 10.93
CA ALA A 704 1.16 53.15 9.59
C ALA A 704 -0.31 52.69 9.47
N LEU A 705 -0.65 51.51 10.01
CA LEU A 705 -2.02 50.99 10.02
C LEU A 705 -2.95 51.84 10.89
N GLN A 706 -2.48 52.34 12.04
CA GLN A 706 -3.25 53.25 12.89
C GLN A 706 -3.48 54.62 12.23
N LYS A 707 -2.54 55.11 11.41
CA LYS A 707 -2.71 56.34 10.63
C LYS A 707 -3.69 56.15 9.47
N SER A 708 -3.62 55.04 8.73
CA SER A 708 -4.53 54.74 7.63
C SER A 708 -5.96 54.42 8.10
N GLY A 709 -6.13 53.81 9.28
CA GLY A 709 -7.46 53.52 9.85
C GLY A 709 -8.19 54.73 10.45
N ARG A 710 -7.53 55.89 10.61
CA ARG A 710 -8.14 57.16 11.04
C ARG A 710 -8.60 58.04 9.87
N GLY A 711 -8.41 57.59 8.63
CA GLY A 711 -8.75 58.32 7.40
C GLY A 711 -9.78 57.63 6.50
N ALA A 712 -10.56 56.69 7.03
CA ALA A 712 -11.65 56.01 6.31
C ALA A 712 -12.99 56.24 7.01
#